data_AF-A0A7Y5ICA4-F1
#
_entry.id   AF-A0A7Y5ICA4-F1
#
_cell.length_a   1.000
_cell.length_b   1.000
_cell.length_c   1.000
_cell.angle_alpha   90.00
_cell.angle_beta   90.00
_cell.angle_gamma   90.00
#
_symmetry.space_group_name_H-M   'P 1'
#
loop_
_entity.id
_entity.type
_entity.pdbx_description
1 polymer ?
#
loop_
_entity_poly.entity_id
_entity_poly.type
_entity_poly.pdbx_seq_one_letter_code
_entity_poly.pdbx_strand_id
1 'polypeptide(L)'
;MKTSARSLVSLFLLLAVIPVTVLRAGGPLSVFNGQPVKYNNAVAITYKTDLGAMGSFSNTVATNLVTTSFATWQAVSTAQITFTNGGQLASDITAANYTTVLDKFNDGVNPVIFDTDGSIIDAIFGANASNSTIGFAGSSYFTSGPNAGFYAEGQSVMNGKMANNPFTEAQFKATFVHEFGHFIGLDHSQINMPFVGDGNAANDAHIPTMYPTSTDDDTHLATLNPDDISSVSQLYPKANFATSTGKITGTVVRFDASVVRGANVVAVSTGSDSLTNQISTVTDYLVQNNGTYTVQGLAAGNYYLRIEPVKSSFIKGSSVGPYATSATDLSFINPVLTEYYNAGAESAEPSTDDPAARTAIAVTAGGTTSGINLIANKQPNVPITNILQYHGALSSVFELPSSFGDKRYAVRFTPGANGKLLRAEYYINGSADAIDGTGSLKVSIHNNTSGSLGGIPGTQIGNAVTIPFSQITKSTYNIADFSGQNLQVTANVHFHVVFEVVGAATDSIQFVSDDGSSPTNRSSSYFDGGSGMAWFNLMEPSNFNKGYNLAVRAVIDIPNGVVRHEGVPSAFELRQNYPNPFNPSTTVSFAVPAEGLVTVKVYSSLGEEVATLVNDRMQAGEYSASFDGARLASGVYLVTASAAGRTVSRKMLLLK
;
A
#
# COMPACT_ATOMS: atom_id res chain seq x y z
N MET A 1 23.74 0.03 -33.54
CA MET A 1 22.59 -0.53 -32.81
C MET A 1 22.44 0.30 -31.54
N LYS A 2 21.45 1.19 -31.50
CA LYS A 2 21.17 2.03 -30.32
C LYS A 2 20.24 1.25 -29.40
N THR A 3 20.76 0.70 -28.32
CA THR A 3 19.96 0.24 -27.19
C THR A 3 19.49 1.49 -26.45
N SER A 4 18.22 1.87 -26.63
CA SER A 4 17.61 2.90 -25.78
C SER A 4 17.34 2.27 -24.42
N ALA A 5 18.12 2.65 -23.41
CA ALA A 5 17.73 2.48 -22.02
C ALA A 5 16.36 3.17 -21.84
N ARG A 6 15.30 2.38 -21.66
CA ARG A 6 13.99 2.91 -21.22
C ARG A 6 14.19 3.44 -19.80
N SER A 7 13.96 4.73 -19.61
CA SER A 7 13.84 5.34 -18.28
C SER A 7 12.66 4.64 -17.57
N LEU A 8 12.91 4.14 -16.35
CA LEU A 8 11.92 3.49 -15.50
C LEU A 8 10.72 4.43 -15.24
N VAL A 9 9.68 4.32 -16.05
CA VAL A 9 8.32 4.75 -15.69
C VAL A 9 7.50 3.49 -15.65
N SER A 10 7.21 2.98 -14.46
CA SER A 10 6.30 1.85 -14.29
C SER A 10 4.91 2.27 -14.78
N LEU A 11 4.40 1.57 -15.79
CA LEU A 11 3.02 1.72 -16.26
C LEU A 11 2.13 0.79 -15.45
N PHE A 12 1.01 1.32 -14.98
CA PHE A 12 0.02 0.61 -14.20
C PHE A 12 -1.15 0.19 -15.09
N LEU A 13 -1.66 -1.01 -14.84
CA LEU A 13 -3.00 -1.40 -15.26
C LEU A 13 -3.91 -1.06 -14.07
N LEU A 14 -4.94 -0.25 -14.33
CA LEU A 14 -5.82 0.27 -13.30
C LEU A 14 -7.17 -0.42 -13.37
N LEU A 15 -7.66 -0.86 -12.22
CA LEU A 15 -9.03 -1.35 -12.09
C LEU A 15 -10.03 -0.19 -12.01
N ALA A 16 -11.15 -0.28 -12.74
CA ALA A 16 -12.23 0.70 -12.62
C ALA A 16 -12.81 0.72 -11.19
N VAL A 17 -12.90 1.89 -10.57
CA VAL A 17 -13.59 2.09 -9.28
C VAL A 17 -15.09 2.16 -9.57
N ILE A 18 -15.81 1.06 -9.36
CA ILE A 18 -17.26 0.98 -9.56
C ILE A 18 -17.95 1.37 -8.24
N PRO A 19 -18.97 2.25 -8.26
CA PRO A 19 -19.64 2.71 -7.05
C PRO A 19 -20.69 1.70 -6.58
N VAL A 20 -20.30 0.50 -6.15
CA VAL A 20 -21.11 -0.34 -5.24
C VAL A 20 -20.19 -1.25 -4.40
N THR A 21 -20.49 -1.30 -3.10
CA THR A 21 -19.87 -2.09 -2.01
C THR A 21 -18.72 -3.05 -2.39
N VAL A 22 -17.52 -2.64 -1.97
CA VAL A 22 -16.23 -3.27 -2.23
C VAL A 22 -16.04 -4.52 -1.36
N LEU A 23 -15.92 -5.67 -2.00
CA LEU A 23 -15.10 -6.80 -1.55
C LEU A 23 -14.50 -7.41 -2.82
N ARG A 24 -13.23 -7.10 -3.15
CA ARG A 24 -12.55 -7.51 -4.39
C ARG A 24 -11.39 -8.43 -4.07
N ALA A 25 -11.31 -9.67 -4.57
CA ALA A 25 -10.47 -10.70 -3.96
C ALA A 25 -9.41 -11.36 -4.86
N GLY A 26 -8.33 -11.86 -4.26
CA GLY A 26 -7.18 -12.49 -4.92
C GLY A 26 -7.56 -13.87 -5.44
N GLY A 27 -7.95 -13.89 -6.71
CA GLY A 27 -8.79 -14.90 -7.34
C GLY A 27 -9.92 -14.18 -8.11
N PRO A 28 -11.19 -14.24 -7.63
CA PRO A 28 -12.28 -13.49 -8.24
C PRO A 28 -12.25 -12.01 -7.86
N LEU A 29 -12.38 -11.15 -8.87
CA LEU A 29 -12.39 -9.70 -8.74
C LEU A 29 -13.44 -9.18 -7.76
N SER A 30 -14.51 -9.92 -7.51
CA SER A 30 -15.50 -9.55 -6.50
C SER A 30 -16.06 -10.78 -5.77
N VAL A 31 -16.38 -10.60 -4.50
CA VAL A 31 -17.00 -11.62 -3.65
C VAL A 31 -18.31 -11.09 -3.08
N PHE A 32 -19.37 -11.86 -3.24
CA PHE A 32 -20.69 -11.54 -2.72
C PHE A 32 -21.19 -12.71 -1.85
N ASN A 33 -21.48 -12.43 -0.58
CA ASN A 33 -21.92 -13.44 0.40
C ASN A 33 -21.00 -14.67 0.48
N GLY A 34 -19.68 -14.45 0.46
CA GLY A 34 -18.67 -15.52 0.55
C GLY A 34 -18.57 -16.40 -0.72
N GLN A 35 -19.15 -15.96 -1.83
CA GLN A 35 -19.04 -16.62 -3.14
C GLN A 35 -18.44 -15.70 -4.19
N PRO A 36 -17.64 -16.24 -5.15
CA PRO A 36 -17.16 -15.47 -6.29
C PRO A 36 -18.31 -14.87 -7.11
N VAL A 37 -18.21 -13.58 -7.43
CA VAL A 37 -19.08 -12.93 -8.42
C VAL A 37 -18.60 -13.31 -9.82
N LYS A 38 -19.52 -13.68 -10.70
CA LYS A 38 -19.20 -14.13 -12.06
C LYS A 38 -20.34 -13.90 -13.04
N TYR A 39 -20.09 -14.03 -14.34
CA TYR A 39 -21.16 -14.10 -15.32
C TYR A 39 -21.92 -15.44 -15.23
N ASN A 40 -23.18 -15.43 -15.66
CA ASN A 40 -23.88 -16.67 -15.96
C ASN A 40 -23.29 -17.30 -17.22
N ASN A 41 -22.44 -18.30 -17.04
CA ASN A 41 -21.71 -18.95 -18.12
C ASN A 41 -22.53 -19.95 -18.96
N ALA A 42 -23.84 -20.06 -18.71
CA ALA A 42 -24.76 -20.71 -19.63
C ALA A 42 -25.11 -19.83 -20.85
N VAL A 43 -24.84 -18.53 -20.76
CA VAL A 43 -25.15 -17.54 -21.81
C VAL A 43 -23.86 -16.90 -22.30
N ALA A 44 -23.79 -16.64 -23.61
CA ALA A 44 -22.67 -15.93 -24.20
C ALA A 44 -22.68 -14.45 -23.80
N ILE A 45 -21.52 -13.93 -23.40
CA ILE A 45 -21.35 -12.51 -23.10
C ILE A 45 -21.21 -11.77 -24.44
N THR A 46 -22.19 -10.93 -24.76
CA THR A 46 -22.18 -10.16 -26.00
C THR A 46 -21.53 -8.80 -25.77
N TYR A 47 -20.40 -8.57 -26.44
CA TYR A 47 -19.67 -7.29 -26.37
C TYR A 47 -19.89 -6.46 -27.63
N LYS A 48 -19.72 -5.14 -27.52
CA LYS A 48 -19.73 -4.22 -28.65
C LYS A 48 -18.49 -3.36 -28.65
N THR A 49 -17.87 -3.20 -29.82
CA THR A 49 -16.65 -2.41 -29.96
C THR A 49 -16.93 -0.99 -30.39
N ASP A 50 -16.01 -0.09 -30.09
CA ASP A 50 -16.04 1.27 -30.60
C ASP A 50 -16.03 1.35 -32.15
N LEU A 51 -16.48 2.51 -32.65
CA LEU A 51 -16.38 2.90 -34.06
C LEU A 51 -15.06 3.61 -34.37
N GLY A 52 -14.43 4.24 -33.37
CA GLY A 52 -13.21 5.02 -33.51
C GLY A 52 -11.94 4.21 -33.79
N ALA A 53 -10.86 4.92 -34.09
CA ALA A 53 -9.52 4.34 -34.07
C ALA A 53 -9.02 4.19 -32.63
N MET A 54 -7.89 3.50 -32.44
CA MET A 54 -7.22 3.42 -31.13
C MET A 54 -5.79 3.93 -31.27
N GLY A 55 -5.63 5.25 -31.13
CA GLY A 55 -4.36 5.92 -31.41
C GLY A 55 -3.92 5.72 -32.86
N SER A 56 -2.77 5.08 -33.06
CA SER A 56 -2.22 4.79 -34.38
C SER A 56 -2.89 3.58 -35.05
N PHE A 57 -3.62 2.75 -34.29
CA PHE A 57 -4.25 1.56 -34.81
C PHE A 57 -5.60 1.89 -35.43
N SER A 58 -5.80 1.45 -36.67
CA SER A 58 -7.10 1.54 -37.32
C SER A 58 -8.18 0.79 -36.53
N ASN A 59 -9.44 1.18 -36.69
CA ASN A 59 -10.56 0.47 -36.08
C ASN A 59 -10.55 -1.04 -36.40
N THR A 60 -10.21 -1.42 -37.63
CA THR A 60 -10.08 -2.84 -38.03
C THR A 60 -9.03 -3.59 -37.20
N VAL A 61 -7.88 -2.96 -36.95
CA VAL A 61 -6.82 -3.55 -36.11
C VAL A 61 -7.30 -3.67 -34.66
N ALA A 62 -7.86 -2.59 -34.10
CA ALA A 62 -8.34 -2.58 -32.71
C ALA A 62 -9.46 -3.62 -32.49
N THR A 63 -10.44 -3.71 -33.38
CA THR A 63 -11.53 -4.71 -33.29
C THR A 63 -11.04 -6.16 -33.47
N ASN A 64 -9.98 -6.37 -34.26
CA ASN A 64 -9.32 -7.68 -34.34
C ASN A 64 -8.57 -8.04 -33.05
N LEU A 65 -7.90 -7.07 -32.40
CA LEU A 65 -7.29 -7.26 -31.09
C LEU A 65 -8.34 -7.64 -30.04
N VAL A 66 -9.51 -6.99 -30.04
CA VAL A 66 -10.64 -7.37 -29.18
C VAL A 66 -11.04 -8.83 -29.40
N THR A 67 -11.33 -9.19 -30.65
CA THR A 67 -11.83 -10.54 -30.98
C THR A 67 -10.83 -11.63 -30.62
N THR A 68 -9.55 -11.41 -30.94
CA THR A 68 -8.49 -12.38 -30.64
C THR A 68 -8.17 -12.49 -29.15
N SER A 69 -8.38 -11.42 -28.37
CA SER A 69 -8.12 -11.44 -26.93
C SER A 69 -9.25 -12.12 -26.14
N PHE A 70 -10.51 -11.93 -26.52
CA PHE A 70 -11.61 -12.75 -25.98
C PHE A 70 -11.46 -14.23 -26.36
N ALA A 71 -10.98 -14.52 -27.58
CA ALA A 71 -10.70 -15.89 -28.00
C ALA A 71 -9.62 -16.57 -27.15
N THR A 72 -8.62 -15.83 -26.66
CA THR A 72 -7.59 -16.35 -25.74
C THR A 72 -8.22 -16.93 -24.46
N TRP A 73 -9.13 -16.20 -23.81
CA TRP A 73 -9.84 -16.68 -22.61
C TRP A 73 -10.81 -17.83 -22.91
N GLN A 74 -11.55 -17.75 -24.03
CA GLN A 74 -12.50 -18.79 -24.44
C GLN A 74 -11.80 -20.12 -24.82
N ALA A 75 -10.53 -20.07 -25.23
CA ALA A 75 -9.76 -21.25 -25.62
C ALA A 75 -9.34 -22.14 -24.44
N VAL A 76 -9.47 -21.66 -23.19
CA VAL A 76 -9.10 -22.44 -22.01
C VAL A 76 -9.95 -23.71 -21.91
N SER A 77 -9.29 -24.86 -22.00
CA SER A 77 -9.95 -26.18 -22.13
C SER A 77 -10.69 -26.62 -20.88
N THR A 78 -10.33 -26.05 -19.72
CA THR A 78 -10.92 -26.31 -18.40
C THR A 78 -11.92 -25.25 -17.95
N ALA A 79 -12.12 -24.18 -18.74
CA ALA A 79 -13.05 -23.09 -18.42
C ALA A 79 -14.20 -23.01 -19.43
N GLN A 80 -15.42 -22.74 -18.97
CA GLN A 80 -16.62 -22.55 -19.77
C GLN A 80 -17.00 -21.07 -19.72
N ILE A 81 -16.53 -20.31 -20.70
CA ILE A 81 -16.94 -18.95 -20.97
C ILE A 81 -17.08 -18.79 -22.48
N THR A 82 -18.07 -18.02 -22.92
CA THR A 82 -18.33 -17.80 -24.35
C THR A 82 -18.61 -16.35 -24.62
N PHE A 83 -18.04 -15.82 -25.69
CA PHE A 83 -18.22 -14.44 -26.11
C PHE A 83 -18.88 -14.39 -27.49
N THR A 84 -19.65 -13.34 -27.72
CA THR A 84 -20.26 -13.06 -29.03
C THR A 84 -19.99 -11.61 -29.40
N ASN A 85 -19.46 -11.40 -30.61
CA ASN A 85 -19.32 -10.05 -31.15
C ASN A 85 -20.71 -9.52 -31.54
N GLY A 86 -21.20 -8.53 -30.80
CA GLY A 86 -22.48 -7.86 -31.01
C GLY A 86 -22.44 -6.72 -32.03
N GLY A 87 -21.33 -6.57 -32.76
CA GLY A 87 -21.08 -5.47 -33.68
C GLY A 87 -20.49 -4.25 -32.99
N GLN A 88 -20.68 -3.08 -33.60
CA GLN A 88 -20.15 -1.82 -33.08
C GLN A 88 -21.18 -1.06 -32.23
N LEU A 89 -20.68 -0.15 -31.41
CA LEU A 89 -21.48 0.84 -30.69
C LEU A 89 -22.20 1.78 -31.68
N ALA A 90 -23.24 2.45 -31.20
CA ALA A 90 -24.10 3.30 -32.06
C ALA A 90 -23.39 4.57 -32.56
N SER A 91 -22.34 5.00 -31.88
CA SER A 91 -21.51 6.16 -32.22
C SER A 91 -20.08 5.93 -31.76
N ASP A 92 -19.14 6.65 -32.35
CA ASP A 92 -17.75 6.74 -31.89
C ASP A 92 -17.70 7.35 -30.48
N ILE A 93 -17.02 6.67 -29.55
CA ILE A 93 -16.95 7.07 -28.15
C ILE A 93 -15.66 7.86 -27.90
N THR A 94 -15.83 9.06 -27.37
CA THR A 94 -14.75 10.03 -27.11
C THR A 94 -14.96 10.67 -25.73
N ALA A 95 -14.02 11.49 -25.29
CA ALA A 95 -14.19 12.29 -24.06
C ALA A 95 -15.47 13.17 -24.06
N ALA A 96 -16.04 13.49 -25.22
CA ALA A 96 -17.26 14.28 -25.32
C ALA A 96 -18.55 13.50 -24.98
N ASN A 97 -18.56 12.16 -25.10
CA ASN A 97 -19.77 11.35 -24.97
C ASN A 97 -19.58 10.04 -24.19
N TYR A 98 -18.40 9.73 -23.64
CA TYR A 98 -18.15 8.46 -22.93
C TYR A 98 -19.14 8.17 -21.79
N THR A 99 -19.65 9.19 -21.09
CA THR A 99 -20.65 9.05 -20.01
C THR A 99 -22.02 8.54 -20.48
N THR A 100 -22.26 8.49 -21.79
CA THR A 100 -23.47 7.92 -22.38
C THR A 100 -23.45 6.40 -22.41
N VAL A 101 -22.26 5.79 -22.33
CA VAL A 101 -22.05 4.33 -22.41
C VAL A 101 -21.32 3.78 -21.19
N LEU A 102 -20.38 4.52 -20.61
CA LEU A 102 -19.63 4.12 -19.43
C LEU A 102 -20.52 4.22 -18.18
N ASP A 103 -20.35 3.28 -17.27
CA ASP A 103 -21.12 3.11 -16.03
C ASP A 103 -22.64 2.98 -16.26
N LYS A 104 -23.03 2.49 -17.44
CA LYS A 104 -24.39 2.02 -17.74
C LYS A 104 -24.38 0.50 -17.66
N PHE A 105 -25.00 -0.05 -16.62
CA PHE A 105 -25.00 -1.49 -16.32
C PHE A 105 -26.41 -2.09 -16.32
N ASN A 106 -27.30 -1.50 -17.12
CA ASN A 106 -28.70 -1.90 -17.21
C ASN A 106 -29.28 -1.75 -18.63
N ASP A 107 -28.44 -1.60 -19.65
CA ASP A 107 -28.86 -1.37 -21.03
C ASP A 107 -28.60 -2.58 -21.96
N GLY A 108 -28.02 -3.65 -21.42
CA GLY A 108 -27.66 -4.88 -22.12
C GLY A 108 -26.40 -4.75 -22.97
N VAL A 109 -25.62 -3.68 -22.83
CA VAL A 109 -24.42 -3.43 -23.63
C VAL A 109 -23.17 -3.65 -22.80
N ASN A 110 -22.25 -4.45 -23.32
CA ASN A 110 -20.91 -4.55 -22.75
C ASN A 110 -19.91 -3.82 -23.66
N PRO A 111 -19.61 -2.53 -23.41
CA PRO A 111 -18.81 -1.72 -24.33
C PRO A 111 -17.30 -1.99 -24.19
N VAL A 112 -16.63 -2.07 -25.34
CA VAL A 112 -15.17 -2.02 -25.48
C VAL A 112 -14.81 -0.73 -26.21
N ILE A 113 -14.36 0.27 -25.45
CA ILE A 113 -14.13 1.64 -25.88
C ILE A 113 -12.66 1.85 -26.24
N PHE A 114 -12.41 2.61 -27.30
CA PHE A 114 -11.06 2.96 -27.74
C PHE A 114 -10.80 4.44 -27.44
N ASP A 115 -10.10 4.71 -26.33
CA ASP A 115 -9.72 6.08 -25.95
C ASP A 115 -8.57 6.56 -26.83
N THR A 116 -8.92 7.12 -27.99
CA THR A 116 -7.97 7.40 -29.09
C THR A 116 -6.72 8.15 -28.64
N ASP A 117 -6.87 9.14 -27.74
CA ASP A 117 -5.81 10.05 -27.32
C ASP A 117 -5.54 10.04 -25.81
N GLY A 118 -6.24 9.19 -25.05
CA GLY A 118 -6.11 9.10 -23.59
C GLY A 118 -7.00 10.09 -22.82
N SER A 119 -7.82 10.89 -23.51
CA SER A 119 -8.65 11.92 -22.90
C SER A 119 -9.78 11.37 -22.03
N ILE A 120 -10.30 10.18 -22.32
CA ILE A 120 -11.31 9.52 -21.45
C ILE A 120 -10.66 9.11 -20.13
N ILE A 121 -9.49 8.49 -20.19
CA ILE A 121 -8.71 8.09 -19.00
C ILE A 121 -8.34 9.31 -18.16
N ASP A 122 -7.87 10.39 -18.79
CA ASP A 122 -7.56 11.65 -18.09
C ASP A 122 -8.81 12.29 -17.46
N ALA A 123 -9.98 12.15 -18.07
CA ALA A 123 -11.24 12.63 -17.51
C ALA A 123 -11.68 11.84 -16.27
N ILE A 124 -11.41 10.53 -16.23
CA ILE A 124 -11.85 9.63 -15.15
C ILE A 124 -10.87 9.62 -13.98
N PHE A 125 -9.57 9.49 -14.27
CA PHE A 125 -8.53 9.30 -13.26
C PHE A 125 -7.72 10.57 -12.97
N GLY A 126 -8.02 11.67 -13.66
CA GLY A 126 -7.37 12.96 -13.51
C GLY A 126 -6.32 13.24 -14.57
N ALA A 127 -5.96 14.51 -14.68
CA ALA A 127 -5.05 14.98 -15.73
C ALA A 127 -3.72 14.22 -15.73
N ASN A 128 -3.31 13.73 -16.91
CA ASN A 128 -2.09 12.96 -17.19
C ASN A 128 -2.10 11.50 -16.71
N ALA A 129 -3.22 10.97 -16.18
CA ALA A 129 -3.34 9.55 -15.87
C ALA A 129 -3.13 8.67 -17.11
N SER A 130 -3.42 9.18 -18.30
CA SER A 130 -3.18 8.53 -19.59
C SER A 130 -1.70 8.31 -19.93
N ASN A 131 -0.76 8.91 -19.19
CA ASN A 131 0.68 8.64 -19.38
C ASN A 131 1.15 7.37 -18.65
N SER A 132 0.35 6.88 -17.70
CA SER A 132 0.72 5.78 -16.80
C SER A 132 -0.31 4.66 -16.76
N THR A 133 -1.43 4.79 -17.46
CA THR A 133 -2.53 3.82 -17.48
C THR A 133 -2.68 3.25 -18.88
N ILE A 134 -2.54 1.95 -19.08
CA ILE A 134 -2.59 1.35 -20.43
C ILE A 134 -4.03 0.96 -20.82
N GLY A 135 -4.85 0.63 -19.84
CA GLY A 135 -6.26 0.33 -19.98
C GLY A 135 -6.94 0.21 -18.62
N PHE A 136 -8.25 0.02 -18.65
CA PHE A 136 -9.00 -0.45 -17.50
C PHE A 136 -10.24 -1.22 -17.93
N ALA A 137 -10.66 -2.16 -17.10
CA ALA A 137 -11.90 -2.89 -17.27
C ALA A 137 -12.53 -3.28 -15.92
N GLY A 138 -13.79 -3.71 -15.99
CA GLY A 138 -14.51 -4.24 -14.85
C GLY A 138 -15.97 -4.50 -15.19
N SER A 139 -16.66 -5.14 -14.25
CA SER A 139 -18.07 -5.48 -14.41
C SER A 139 -18.87 -5.14 -13.16
N SER A 140 -20.11 -4.72 -13.37
CA SER A 140 -21.08 -4.51 -12.31
C SER A 140 -21.91 -5.76 -12.11
N TYR A 141 -22.32 -6.04 -10.87
CA TYR A 141 -23.09 -7.22 -10.52
C TYR A 141 -24.38 -6.86 -9.79
N PHE A 142 -25.38 -7.72 -9.93
CA PHE A 142 -26.63 -7.54 -9.20
C PHE A 142 -26.40 -7.77 -7.70
N THR A 143 -26.82 -6.81 -6.87
CA THR A 143 -26.73 -6.92 -5.40
C THR A 143 -28.00 -7.48 -4.77
N SER A 144 -29.07 -7.65 -5.56
CA SER A 144 -30.36 -8.15 -5.10
C SER A 144 -31.12 -8.86 -6.24
N GLY A 145 -32.18 -9.59 -5.88
CA GLY A 145 -32.99 -10.35 -6.83
C GLY A 145 -32.40 -11.72 -7.17
N PRO A 146 -33.01 -12.46 -8.13
CA PRO A 146 -32.64 -13.84 -8.46
C PRO A 146 -31.23 -13.97 -9.07
N ASN A 147 -30.68 -12.88 -9.60
CA ASN A 147 -29.36 -12.84 -10.20
C ASN A 147 -28.29 -12.25 -9.24
N ALA A 148 -28.62 -12.05 -7.95
CA ALA A 148 -27.68 -11.48 -7.00
C ALA A 148 -26.37 -12.29 -6.95
N GLY A 149 -25.22 -11.59 -7.03
CA GLY A 149 -23.90 -12.22 -7.13
C GLY A 149 -23.48 -12.62 -8.55
N PHE A 150 -24.29 -12.34 -9.58
CA PHE A 150 -23.86 -12.46 -10.97
C PHE A 150 -23.57 -11.08 -11.59
N TYR A 151 -22.55 -11.04 -12.45
CA TYR A 151 -22.30 -9.86 -13.29
C TYR A 151 -23.50 -9.61 -14.22
N ALA A 152 -23.90 -8.34 -14.27
CA ALA A 152 -24.94 -7.83 -15.16
C ALA A 152 -24.32 -7.47 -16.51
N GLU A 153 -23.39 -6.52 -16.48
CA GLU A 153 -22.73 -5.92 -17.64
C GLU A 153 -21.29 -5.52 -17.26
N GLY A 154 -20.41 -5.53 -18.25
CA GLY A 154 -19.00 -5.21 -18.16
C GLY A 154 -18.60 -4.12 -19.13
N GLN A 155 -17.50 -3.43 -18.83
CA GLN A 155 -16.95 -2.37 -19.65
C GLN A 155 -15.44 -2.44 -19.70
N SER A 156 -14.86 -1.93 -20.77
CA SER A 156 -13.41 -1.74 -20.88
C SER A 156 -13.07 -0.51 -21.70
N VAL A 157 -11.99 0.15 -21.34
CA VAL A 157 -11.43 1.30 -22.07
C VAL A 157 -9.94 1.04 -22.29
N MET A 158 -9.51 1.19 -23.55
CA MET A 158 -8.13 0.96 -23.96
C MET A 158 -7.45 2.29 -24.31
N ASN A 159 -6.26 2.54 -23.78
CA ASN A 159 -5.56 3.80 -23.98
C ASN A 159 -4.83 3.85 -25.34
N GLY A 160 -5.47 4.43 -26.35
CA GLY A 160 -4.89 4.66 -27.68
C GLY A 160 -3.68 5.59 -27.67
N LYS A 161 -3.50 6.44 -26.66
CA LYS A 161 -2.28 7.25 -26.51
C LYS A 161 -1.03 6.38 -26.47
N MET A 162 -1.11 5.22 -25.82
CA MET A 162 0.01 4.27 -25.68
C MET A 162 0.32 3.53 -26.99
N ALA A 163 -0.66 3.40 -27.89
CA ALA A 163 -0.49 2.83 -29.23
C ALA A 163 0.27 3.77 -30.20
N ASN A 164 0.42 5.06 -29.87
CA ASN A 164 1.17 5.99 -30.71
C ASN A 164 2.70 5.92 -30.50
N ASN A 165 3.15 5.40 -29.35
CA ASN A 165 4.54 5.11 -28.91
C ASN A 165 4.45 4.98 -27.37
N PRO A 166 4.81 3.84 -26.73
CA PRO A 166 5.79 2.84 -27.16
C PRO A 166 5.27 1.43 -27.52
N PHE A 167 3.96 1.18 -27.56
CA PHE A 167 3.43 -0.18 -27.72
C PHE A 167 3.19 -0.58 -29.18
N THR A 168 3.66 -1.78 -29.55
CA THR A 168 3.30 -2.45 -30.81
C THR A 168 1.95 -3.15 -30.70
N GLU A 169 1.33 -3.57 -31.82
CA GLU A 169 0.09 -4.37 -31.80
C GLU A 169 0.21 -5.63 -30.94
N ALA A 170 1.37 -6.31 -30.97
CA ALA A 170 1.62 -7.51 -30.20
C ALA A 170 1.68 -7.24 -28.68
N GLN A 171 2.30 -6.13 -28.29
CA GLN A 171 2.36 -5.73 -26.88
C GLN A 171 1.01 -5.22 -26.39
N PHE A 172 0.26 -4.50 -27.23
CA PHE A 172 -1.08 -4.05 -26.86
C PHE A 172 -2.08 -5.21 -26.75
N LYS A 173 -1.89 -6.30 -27.51
CA LYS A 173 -2.68 -7.52 -27.33
C LYS A 173 -2.63 -8.02 -25.88
N ALA A 174 -1.47 -7.96 -25.22
CA ALA A 174 -1.37 -8.32 -23.81
C ALA A 174 -2.27 -7.46 -22.91
N THR A 175 -2.32 -6.15 -23.14
CA THR A 175 -3.26 -5.26 -22.44
C THR A 175 -4.71 -5.69 -22.66
N PHE A 176 -5.11 -5.98 -23.90
CA PHE A 176 -6.47 -6.46 -24.15
C PHE A 176 -6.78 -7.77 -23.41
N VAL A 177 -5.85 -8.74 -23.42
CA VAL A 177 -6.04 -10.01 -22.71
C VAL A 177 -6.15 -9.75 -21.20
N HIS A 178 -5.28 -8.93 -20.62
CA HIS A 178 -5.30 -8.57 -19.20
C HIS A 178 -6.62 -7.91 -18.79
N GLU A 179 -7.02 -6.83 -19.46
CA GLU A 179 -8.24 -6.10 -19.13
C GLU A 179 -9.48 -6.97 -19.33
N PHE A 180 -9.46 -7.90 -20.31
CA PHE A 180 -10.55 -8.85 -20.46
C PHE A 180 -10.61 -9.89 -19.35
N GLY A 181 -9.51 -10.14 -18.63
CA GLY A 181 -9.51 -10.86 -17.36
C GLY A 181 -10.35 -10.14 -16.31
N HIS A 182 -10.14 -8.83 -16.12
CA HIS A 182 -10.97 -8.02 -15.21
C HIS A 182 -12.41 -7.90 -15.67
N PHE A 183 -12.63 -7.74 -16.98
CA PHE A 183 -13.96 -7.73 -17.58
C PHE A 183 -14.74 -8.99 -17.19
N ILE A 184 -14.11 -10.17 -17.18
CA ILE A 184 -14.76 -11.43 -16.75
C ILE A 184 -14.64 -11.72 -15.26
N GLY A 185 -14.08 -10.81 -14.47
CA GLY A 185 -14.04 -10.90 -13.02
C GLY A 185 -12.84 -11.64 -12.43
N LEU A 186 -11.69 -11.63 -13.09
CA LEU A 186 -10.42 -12.02 -12.48
C LEU A 186 -9.78 -10.81 -11.78
N ASP A 187 -9.20 -11.04 -10.61
CA ASP A 187 -8.35 -10.06 -9.92
C ASP A 187 -6.90 -10.18 -10.42
N HIS A 188 -6.04 -9.28 -9.96
CA HIS A 188 -4.62 -9.38 -10.23
C HIS A 188 -3.99 -10.60 -9.55
N SER A 189 -2.88 -11.04 -10.15
CA SER A 189 -2.02 -12.09 -9.62
C SER A 189 -0.62 -11.54 -9.32
N GLN A 190 0.08 -12.24 -8.43
CA GLN A 190 1.47 -11.96 -8.10
C GLN A 190 2.26 -13.27 -8.05
N ILE A 191 3.09 -13.49 -9.06
CA ILE A 191 4.07 -14.57 -9.12
C ILE A 191 5.32 -14.02 -9.80
N ASN A 192 6.50 -14.50 -9.40
CA ASN A 192 7.78 -14.18 -10.05
C ASN A 192 8.12 -12.67 -10.12
N MET A 193 7.74 -11.90 -9.09
CA MET A 193 8.01 -10.46 -9.00
C MET A 193 9.45 -10.03 -9.36
N PRO A 194 10.53 -10.77 -9.01
CA PRO A 194 11.89 -10.35 -9.32
C PRO A 194 12.21 -10.24 -10.81
N PHE A 195 11.40 -10.83 -11.69
CA PHE A 195 11.58 -10.75 -13.15
C PHE A 195 10.99 -9.47 -13.76
N VAL A 196 10.15 -8.75 -13.02
CA VAL A 196 9.45 -7.57 -13.55
C VAL A 196 10.40 -6.37 -13.55
N GLY A 197 10.79 -5.92 -14.75
CA GLY A 197 11.61 -4.73 -14.92
C GLY A 197 13.09 -4.94 -14.54
N ASP A 198 13.57 -6.16 -14.67
CA ASP A 198 14.97 -6.53 -14.42
C ASP A 198 15.88 -6.32 -15.66
N GLY A 199 15.27 -5.97 -16.80
CA GLY A 199 15.94 -5.75 -18.07
C GLY A 199 16.10 -7.00 -18.94
N ASN A 200 15.51 -8.14 -18.55
CA ASN A 200 15.59 -9.41 -19.25
C ASN A 200 14.23 -9.90 -19.76
N ALA A 201 13.78 -9.34 -20.88
CA ALA A 201 12.51 -9.70 -21.53
C ALA A 201 12.22 -11.22 -21.71
N ALA A 202 13.23 -12.10 -21.74
CA ALA A 202 13.00 -13.53 -21.92
C ALA A 202 12.34 -14.21 -20.71
N ASN A 203 12.55 -13.69 -19.49
CA ASN A 203 11.98 -14.28 -18.27
C ASN A 203 10.55 -13.78 -17.98
N ASP A 204 10.06 -12.78 -18.72
CA ASP A 204 8.67 -12.30 -18.68
C ASP A 204 7.66 -13.39 -19.07
N ALA A 205 8.10 -14.40 -19.82
CA ALA A 205 7.32 -15.60 -20.12
C ALA A 205 6.85 -16.38 -18.86
N HIS A 206 7.41 -16.09 -17.69
CA HIS A 206 7.04 -16.69 -16.42
C HIS A 206 6.11 -15.81 -15.57
N ILE A 207 5.75 -14.61 -16.04
CA ILE A 207 4.88 -13.68 -15.34
C ILE A 207 3.43 -13.93 -15.78
N PRO A 208 2.45 -13.97 -14.85
CA PRO A 208 1.04 -14.11 -15.20
C PRO A 208 0.53 -12.93 -16.04
N THR A 209 -0.39 -13.20 -16.96
CA THR A 209 -1.09 -12.16 -17.72
C THR A 209 -1.79 -11.18 -16.79
N MET A 210 -2.36 -11.64 -15.68
CA MET A 210 -3.02 -10.80 -14.68
C MET A 210 -2.06 -10.07 -13.71
N TYR A 211 -0.77 -9.95 -14.04
CA TYR A 211 0.16 -9.13 -13.24
C TYR A 211 -0.13 -7.62 -13.45
N PRO A 212 -0.16 -6.79 -12.40
CA PRO A 212 -0.76 -5.43 -12.44
C PRO A 212 0.07 -4.32 -13.11
N THR A 213 1.29 -4.61 -13.56
CA THR A 213 2.17 -3.61 -14.19
C THR A 213 2.82 -4.17 -15.44
N SER A 214 3.17 -3.29 -16.39
CA SER A 214 3.98 -3.68 -17.55
C SER A 214 5.32 -4.30 -17.12
N THR A 215 5.87 -5.15 -17.98
CA THR A 215 7.16 -5.83 -17.78
C THR A 215 8.22 -5.26 -18.73
N ASP A 216 9.33 -5.97 -18.95
CA ASP A 216 10.37 -5.53 -19.89
C ASP A 216 9.90 -5.70 -21.35
N ASP A 217 9.16 -6.77 -21.64
CA ASP A 217 8.40 -7.01 -22.86
C ASP A 217 7.05 -7.71 -22.62
N ASP A 218 5.98 -6.92 -22.69
CA ASP A 218 4.60 -7.39 -22.47
C ASP A 218 4.11 -8.42 -23.51
N THR A 219 4.81 -8.66 -24.63
CA THR A 219 4.32 -9.62 -25.65
C THR A 219 4.04 -11.01 -25.09
N HIS A 220 4.80 -11.42 -24.06
CA HIS A 220 4.62 -12.71 -23.39
C HIS A 220 3.29 -12.80 -22.62
N LEU A 221 2.79 -11.68 -22.10
CA LEU A 221 1.55 -11.61 -21.33
C LEU A 221 0.30 -11.79 -22.20
N ALA A 222 0.42 -11.79 -23.53
CA ALA A 222 -0.69 -12.11 -24.44
C ALA A 222 -1.04 -13.61 -24.47
N THR A 223 -0.23 -14.46 -23.83
CA THR A 223 -0.45 -15.91 -23.67
C THR A 223 -0.64 -16.22 -22.19
N LEU A 224 -1.71 -16.94 -21.84
CA LEU A 224 -2.07 -17.20 -20.46
C LEU A 224 -1.06 -18.12 -19.76
N ASN A 225 -0.63 -17.71 -18.56
CA ASN A 225 0.16 -18.52 -17.65
C ASN A 225 -0.73 -19.59 -16.97
N PRO A 226 -0.16 -20.70 -16.45
CA PRO A 226 -0.90 -21.67 -15.63
C PRO A 226 -1.73 -21.05 -14.51
N ASP A 227 -1.27 -19.97 -13.88
CA ASP A 227 -2.00 -19.22 -12.86
C ASP A 227 -3.28 -18.56 -13.42
N ASP A 228 -3.21 -17.91 -14.58
CA ASP A 228 -4.36 -17.30 -15.25
C ASP A 228 -5.37 -18.36 -15.70
N ILE A 229 -4.87 -19.47 -16.26
CA ILE A 229 -5.67 -20.63 -16.69
C ILE A 229 -6.42 -21.22 -15.50
N SER A 230 -5.75 -21.37 -14.35
CA SER A 230 -6.38 -21.85 -13.14
C SER A 230 -7.45 -20.88 -12.66
N SER A 231 -7.14 -19.59 -12.59
CA SER A 231 -8.06 -18.55 -12.10
C SER A 231 -9.36 -18.50 -12.89
N VAL A 232 -9.29 -18.48 -14.23
CA VAL A 232 -10.50 -18.53 -15.08
C VAL A 232 -11.24 -19.86 -14.98
N SER A 233 -10.53 -20.98 -14.82
CA SER A 233 -11.15 -22.30 -14.66
C SER A 233 -11.84 -22.46 -13.31
N GLN A 234 -11.34 -21.83 -12.26
CA GLN A 234 -11.99 -21.80 -10.95
C GLN A 234 -13.26 -20.97 -10.98
N LEU A 235 -13.25 -19.82 -11.67
CA LEU A 235 -14.40 -18.93 -11.78
C LEU A 235 -15.50 -19.52 -12.68
N TYR A 236 -15.08 -20.13 -13.80
CA TYR A 236 -15.94 -20.67 -14.84
C TYR A 236 -15.64 -22.14 -15.14
N PRO A 237 -15.81 -23.08 -14.21
CA PRO A 237 -15.34 -24.45 -14.39
C PRO A 237 -16.11 -25.21 -15.47
N LYS A 238 -15.40 -25.85 -16.40
CA LYS A 238 -15.94 -26.99 -17.18
C LYS A 238 -15.96 -28.24 -16.32
N ALA A 239 -16.80 -29.20 -16.70
CA ALA A 239 -16.95 -30.48 -15.98
C ALA A 239 -15.62 -31.24 -15.81
N ASN A 240 -14.71 -31.17 -16.78
CA ASN A 240 -13.42 -31.84 -16.71
C ASN A 240 -12.46 -31.23 -15.69
N PHE A 241 -12.56 -29.92 -15.37
CA PHE A 241 -11.60 -29.22 -14.51
C PHE A 241 -11.40 -29.91 -13.16
N ALA A 242 -12.50 -30.26 -12.49
CA ALA A 242 -12.46 -30.91 -11.19
C ALA A 242 -11.88 -32.33 -11.24
N THR A 243 -11.96 -33.03 -12.38
CA THR A 243 -11.45 -34.40 -12.55
C THR A 243 -10.02 -34.44 -13.10
N SER A 244 -9.60 -33.43 -13.87
CA SER A 244 -8.29 -33.39 -14.53
C SER A 244 -7.24 -32.65 -13.72
N THR A 245 -7.63 -31.92 -12.68
CA THR A 245 -6.74 -31.16 -11.80
C THR A 245 -6.91 -31.56 -10.35
N GLY A 246 -5.89 -31.34 -9.53
CA GLY A 246 -5.94 -31.48 -8.08
C GLY A 246 -5.98 -30.14 -7.38
N LYS A 247 -6.07 -30.19 -6.05
CA LYS A 247 -6.02 -29.01 -5.17
C LYS A 247 -5.25 -29.26 -3.88
N ILE A 248 -4.59 -28.22 -3.38
CA ILE A 248 -3.95 -28.16 -2.06
C ILE A 248 -4.77 -27.20 -1.18
N THR A 249 -5.06 -27.62 0.05
CA THR A 249 -5.88 -26.84 0.99
C THR A 249 -5.30 -26.85 2.39
N GLY A 250 -5.45 -25.73 3.09
CA GLY A 250 -5.05 -25.58 4.48
C GLY A 250 -5.24 -24.15 4.97
N THR A 251 -4.53 -23.80 6.05
CA THR A 251 -4.57 -22.48 6.69
C THR A 251 -3.19 -21.88 6.84
N VAL A 252 -3.11 -20.54 6.87
CA VAL A 252 -1.92 -19.80 7.30
C VAL A 252 -2.23 -19.11 8.63
N VAL A 253 -1.43 -19.41 9.64
CA VAL A 253 -1.55 -18.84 11.00
C VAL A 253 -0.21 -18.32 11.50
N ARG A 254 -0.22 -17.53 12.56
CA ARG A 254 0.96 -17.07 13.30
C ARG A 254 1.21 -17.98 14.52
N PHE A 255 2.34 -17.77 15.18
CA PHE A 255 2.75 -18.49 16.41
C PHE A 255 1.72 -18.42 17.55
N ASP A 256 0.99 -17.31 17.64
CA ASP A 256 -0.06 -17.08 18.65
C ASP A 256 -1.43 -17.61 18.20
N ALA A 257 -1.45 -18.41 17.12
CA ALA A 257 -2.64 -18.90 16.43
C ALA A 257 -3.52 -17.80 15.81
N SER A 258 -3.05 -16.55 15.72
CA SER A 258 -3.76 -15.54 14.96
C SER A 258 -3.75 -15.86 13.46
N VAL A 259 -4.86 -15.58 12.80
CA VAL A 259 -5.05 -15.89 11.38
C VAL A 259 -4.30 -14.91 10.49
N VAL A 260 -3.67 -15.42 9.44
CA VAL A 260 -3.06 -14.58 8.41
C VAL A 260 -4.08 -14.35 7.30
N ARG A 261 -4.47 -13.09 7.11
CA ARG A 261 -5.39 -12.64 6.06
C ARG A 261 -4.59 -11.87 5.02
N GLY A 262 -4.88 -12.10 3.74
CA GLY A 262 -4.22 -11.35 2.67
C GLY A 262 -2.78 -11.74 2.34
N ALA A 263 -2.29 -12.92 2.75
CA ALA A 263 -1.01 -13.46 2.28
C ALA A 263 -1.17 -14.17 0.94
N ASN A 264 -0.17 -14.02 0.06
CA ASN A 264 -0.12 -14.75 -1.20
C ASN A 264 0.44 -16.16 -0.95
N VAL A 265 -0.27 -17.19 -1.41
CA VAL A 265 0.10 -18.60 -1.25
C VAL A 265 0.34 -19.18 -2.63
N VAL A 266 1.55 -19.65 -2.90
CA VAL A 266 2.02 -20.09 -4.21
C VAL A 266 2.41 -21.56 -4.17
N ALA A 267 1.75 -22.38 -4.99
CA ALA A 267 2.19 -23.75 -5.26
C ALA A 267 3.15 -23.74 -6.46
N VAL A 268 4.32 -24.34 -6.29
CA VAL A 268 5.43 -24.36 -7.27
C VAL A 268 5.74 -25.80 -7.64
N SER A 269 5.67 -26.16 -8.92
CA SER A 269 6.06 -27.50 -9.39
C SER A 269 7.49 -27.83 -8.95
N THR A 270 7.74 -29.07 -8.51
CA THR A 270 9.12 -29.53 -8.22
C THR A 270 9.90 -29.90 -9.48
N GLY A 271 9.27 -29.84 -10.66
CA GLY A 271 9.87 -30.19 -11.93
C GLY A 271 10.83 -29.12 -12.47
N SER A 272 11.42 -29.39 -13.64
CA SER A 272 12.25 -28.44 -14.37
C SER A 272 11.48 -27.20 -14.86
N ASP A 273 10.15 -27.25 -14.82
CA ASP A 273 9.21 -26.19 -15.20
C ASP A 273 8.82 -25.29 -14.02
N SER A 274 9.45 -25.42 -12.85
CA SER A 274 9.11 -24.71 -11.60
C SER A 274 8.93 -23.18 -11.73
N LEU A 275 9.58 -22.52 -12.68
CA LEU A 275 9.39 -21.08 -12.92
C LEU A 275 8.06 -20.77 -13.60
N THR A 276 7.60 -21.63 -14.53
CA THR A 276 6.37 -21.45 -15.29
C THR A 276 5.17 -22.09 -14.60
N ASN A 277 5.33 -23.28 -14.02
CA ASN A 277 4.26 -24.06 -13.43
C ASN A 277 4.09 -23.68 -11.96
N GLN A 278 3.51 -22.49 -11.77
CA GLN A 278 3.14 -21.93 -10.48
C GLN A 278 1.67 -21.50 -10.50
N ILE A 279 0.98 -21.68 -9.39
CA ILE A 279 -0.40 -21.23 -9.20
C ILE A 279 -0.51 -20.62 -7.81
N SER A 280 -1.14 -19.46 -7.72
CA SER A 280 -1.28 -18.66 -6.52
C SER A 280 -2.74 -18.48 -6.10
N THR A 281 -2.92 -18.13 -4.83
CA THR A 281 -4.18 -17.66 -4.26
C THR A 281 -3.88 -16.78 -3.06
N VAL A 282 -4.84 -15.98 -2.62
CA VAL A 282 -4.70 -15.18 -1.40
C VAL A 282 -5.44 -15.83 -0.24
N THR A 283 -4.84 -15.91 0.94
CA THR A 283 -5.51 -16.38 2.16
C THR A 283 -6.75 -15.53 2.44
N ASP A 284 -7.86 -16.19 2.76
CA ASP A 284 -9.16 -15.57 3.00
C ASP A 284 -9.69 -14.77 1.79
N TYR A 285 -9.40 -15.18 0.56
CA TYR A 285 -9.93 -14.50 -0.62
C TYR A 285 -11.48 -14.46 -0.64
N LEU A 286 -12.19 -15.43 -0.04
CA LEU A 286 -13.66 -15.37 0.12
C LEU A 286 -14.10 -14.67 1.41
N VAL A 287 -13.20 -13.94 2.07
CA VAL A 287 -13.48 -13.16 3.29
C VAL A 287 -13.95 -14.06 4.46
N GLN A 288 -13.36 -15.26 4.59
CA GLN A 288 -13.76 -16.24 5.61
C GLN A 288 -13.28 -15.90 7.04
N ASN A 289 -12.24 -15.07 7.19
CA ASN A 289 -11.60 -14.69 8.45
C ASN A 289 -11.02 -15.87 9.26
N ASN A 290 -10.43 -16.85 8.59
CA ASN A 290 -9.89 -18.04 9.26
C ASN A 290 -8.52 -18.50 8.71
N GLY A 291 -7.85 -17.70 7.90
CA GLY A 291 -6.55 -17.99 7.30
C GLY A 291 -6.60 -19.03 6.18
N THR A 292 -7.79 -19.44 5.74
CA THR A 292 -7.93 -20.54 4.77
C THR A 292 -7.45 -20.12 3.39
N TYR A 293 -6.78 -21.04 2.71
CA TYR A 293 -6.48 -20.92 1.29
C TYR A 293 -6.83 -22.22 0.55
N THR A 294 -6.99 -22.12 -0.76
CA THR A 294 -7.16 -23.27 -1.65
C THR A 294 -6.46 -22.97 -2.96
N VAL A 295 -5.36 -23.67 -3.22
CA VAL A 295 -4.71 -23.64 -4.54
C VAL A 295 -5.29 -24.79 -5.36
N GLN A 296 -6.05 -24.48 -6.40
CA GLN A 296 -6.69 -25.45 -7.28
C GLN A 296 -6.17 -25.32 -8.71
N GLY A 297 -6.44 -26.30 -9.57
CA GLY A 297 -6.02 -26.29 -10.97
C GLY A 297 -4.63 -26.90 -11.19
N LEU A 298 -4.09 -27.56 -10.16
CA LEU A 298 -2.77 -28.18 -10.19
C LEU A 298 -2.81 -29.46 -11.03
N ALA A 299 -1.82 -29.65 -11.90
CA ALA A 299 -1.63 -30.95 -12.56
C ALA A 299 -1.24 -32.02 -11.53
N ALA A 300 -1.39 -33.31 -11.88
CA ALA A 300 -0.88 -34.37 -11.03
C ALA A 300 0.66 -34.30 -10.98
N GLY A 301 1.23 -34.33 -9.77
CA GLY A 301 2.66 -34.11 -9.58
C GLY A 301 3.01 -33.74 -8.15
N ASN A 302 4.26 -33.35 -7.94
CA ASN A 302 4.74 -32.84 -6.66
C ASN A 302 4.91 -31.33 -6.72
N TYR A 303 4.54 -30.67 -5.63
CA TYR A 303 4.63 -29.21 -5.50
C TYR A 303 5.31 -28.83 -4.18
N TYR A 304 6.10 -27.76 -4.20
CA TYR A 304 6.41 -27.01 -2.99
C TYR A 304 5.34 -25.95 -2.78
N LEU A 305 5.02 -25.63 -1.54
CA LEU A 305 4.08 -24.57 -1.21
C LEU A 305 4.81 -23.47 -0.45
N ARG A 306 4.64 -22.23 -0.89
CA ARG A 306 5.27 -21.04 -0.31
C ARG A 306 4.21 -20.01 0.05
N ILE A 307 4.41 -19.30 1.14
CA ILE A 307 3.70 -18.03 1.39
C ILE A 307 4.63 -16.87 1.15
N GLU A 308 4.10 -15.74 0.70
CA GLU A 308 4.84 -14.51 0.49
C GLU A 308 3.95 -13.28 0.70
N PRO A 309 4.53 -12.12 1.04
CA PRO A 309 3.75 -10.90 1.17
C PRO A 309 3.24 -10.42 -0.19
N VAL A 310 2.02 -9.86 -0.21
CA VAL A 310 1.56 -9.05 -1.34
C VAL A 310 2.42 -7.78 -1.40
N LYS A 311 2.89 -7.40 -2.60
CA LYS A 311 3.73 -6.23 -2.80
C LYS A 311 2.99 -4.98 -2.34
N SER A 312 3.60 -4.18 -1.47
CA SER A 312 2.95 -3.01 -0.85
C SER A 312 2.54 -1.90 -1.82
N SER A 313 3.07 -1.90 -3.04
CA SER A 313 2.64 -1.00 -4.11
C SER A 313 1.34 -1.44 -4.81
N PHE A 314 0.90 -2.68 -4.61
CA PHE A 314 -0.31 -3.25 -5.21
C PHE A 314 -1.52 -2.88 -4.36
N ILE A 315 -1.91 -1.62 -4.47
CA ILE A 315 -3.07 -1.03 -3.80
C ILE A 315 -4.04 -0.43 -4.82
N LYS A 316 -5.28 -0.16 -4.39
CA LYS A 316 -6.34 0.44 -5.21
C LYS A 316 -6.54 -0.30 -6.53
N GLY A 317 -6.25 0.36 -7.66
CA GLY A 317 -6.43 -0.16 -9.00
C GLY A 317 -5.49 -1.32 -9.34
N SER A 318 -4.47 -1.59 -8.54
CA SER A 318 -3.50 -2.66 -8.75
C SER A 318 -3.51 -3.69 -7.60
N SER A 319 -4.58 -3.75 -6.80
CA SER A 319 -4.69 -4.65 -5.66
C SER A 319 -4.61 -6.12 -6.07
N VAL A 320 -4.03 -6.96 -5.20
CA VAL A 320 -4.02 -8.42 -5.30
C VAL A 320 -4.63 -8.96 -4.01
N GLY A 321 -5.89 -9.39 -4.00
CA GLY A 321 -6.53 -9.78 -2.74
C GLY A 321 -7.58 -8.80 -2.20
N PRO A 322 -8.52 -9.28 -1.35
CA PRO A 322 -9.50 -8.43 -0.68
C PRO A 322 -8.94 -7.60 0.45
N TYR A 323 -7.68 -7.81 0.77
CA TYR A 323 -6.99 -7.11 1.84
C TYR A 323 -5.78 -6.32 1.30
N ALA A 324 -5.81 -5.94 0.02
CA ALA A 324 -4.74 -5.20 -0.63
C ALA A 324 -5.25 -3.91 -1.31
N THR A 325 -6.29 -3.25 -0.80
CA THR A 325 -6.89 -2.06 -1.42
C THR A 325 -6.32 -0.75 -0.91
N SER A 326 -5.87 -0.73 0.35
CA SER A 326 -5.24 0.39 1.04
C SER A 326 -3.97 -0.06 1.74
N ALA A 327 -3.01 0.84 1.95
CA ALA A 327 -1.80 0.57 2.75
C ALA A 327 -2.10 0.14 4.21
N THR A 328 -3.34 0.33 4.66
CA THR A 328 -3.83 -0.06 5.99
C THR A 328 -4.59 -1.38 5.99
N ASP A 329 -4.63 -2.11 4.88
CA ASP A 329 -5.33 -3.39 4.84
C ASP A 329 -4.45 -4.53 5.36
N LEU A 330 -5.09 -5.66 5.66
CA LEU A 330 -4.47 -6.79 6.37
C LEU A 330 -3.33 -7.45 5.59
N SER A 331 -3.26 -7.31 4.26
CA SER A 331 -2.10 -7.78 3.49
C SER A 331 -0.81 -7.03 3.82
N PHE A 332 -0.89 -5.79 4.31
CA PHE A 332 0.27 -4.93 4.58
C PHE A 332 0.51 -4.66 6.06
N ILE A 333 -0.52 -4.80 6.88
CA ILE A 333 -0.41 -4.69 8.34
C ILE A 333 0.12 -6.02 8.87
N ASN A 334 1.38 -6.02 9.35
CA ASN A 334 2.08 -7.24 9.77
C ASN A 334 2.07 -8.29 8.64
N PRO A 335 2.76 -8.04 7.52
CA PRO A 335 2.77 -8.96 6.38
C PRO A 335 3.50 -10.26 6.75
N VAL A 336 3.29 -11.36 6.01
CA VAL A 336 4.12 -12.56 6.19
C VAL A 336 5.52 -12.36 5.60
N LEU A 337 6.47 -13.19 6.01
CA LEU A 337 7.72 -13.35 5.26
C LEU A 337 7.55 -14.45 4.22
N THR A 338 8.47 -14.45 3.26
CA THR A 338 8.56 -15.55 2.31
C THR A 338 9.12 -16.78 3.01
N GLU A 339 8.36 -17.87 3.00
CA GLU A 339 8.76 -19.16 3.57
C GLU A 339 7.97 -20.32 2.96
N TYR A 340 8.49 -21.54 3.10
CA TYR A 340 7.89 -22.74 2.53
C TYR A 340 7.33 -23.66 3.60
N TYR A 341 6.26 -24.35 3.22
CA TYR A 341 5.74 -25.47 4.01
C TYR A 341 6.80 -26.57 4.12
N ASN A 342 7.11 -26.99 5.35
CA ASN A 342 8.15 -27.99 5.62
C ASN A 342 7.64 -29.20 6.45
N ALA A 343 6.31 -29.37 6.56
CA ALA A 343 5.62 -30.49 7.19
C ALA A 343 5.85 -30.62 8.71
N GLY A 344 6.47 -31.71 9.18
CA GLY A 344 6.61 -31.96 10.62
C GLY A 344 7.55 -30.99 11.34
N ALA A 345 8.30 -30.19 10.58
CA ALA A 345 9.18 -29.15 11.11
C ALA A 345 8.48 -27.78 11.23
N GLU A 346 7.21 -27.67 10.82
CA GLU A 346 6.52 -26.39 10.67
C GLU A 346 6.36 -25.74 12.05
N SER A 347 6.90 -24.54 12.20
CA SER A 347 6.94 -23.79 13.44
C SER A 347 7.13 -22.31 13.16
N ALA A 348 6.79 -21.46 14.13
CA ALA A 348 7.03 -20.03 13.97
C ALA A 348 8.43 -19.57 14.41
N GLU A 349 9.25 -20.45 14.98
CA GLU A 349 10.55 -20.08 15.54
C GLU A 349 11.65 -20.19 14.48
N PRO A 350 12.30 -19.09 14.05
CA PRO A 350 13.29 -19.11 12.97
C PRO A 350 14.55 -19.95 13.28
N SER A 351 14.79 -20.28 14.56
CA SER A 351 15.88 -21.16 14.98
C SER A 351 15.61 -22.64 14.71
N THR A 352 14.35 -23.01 14.52
CA THR A 352 13.91 -24.40 14.31
C THR A 352 13.13 -24.59 13.02
N ASP A 353 12.62 -23.50 12.44
CA ASP A 353 11.99 -23.46 11.13
C ASP A 353 12.86 -22.61 10.18
N ASP A 354 13.59 -23.29 9.29
CA ASP A 354 14.36 -22.64 8.24
C ASP A 354 13.39 -22.21 7.11
N PRO A 355 13.26 -20.90 6.81
CA PRO A 355 12.36 -20.41 5.77
C PRO A 355 12.61 -20.99 4.37
N ALA A 356 13.79 -21.56 4.12
CA ALA A 356 14.13 -22.22 2.86
C ALA A 356 13.84 -23.72 2.84
N ALA A 357 13.62 -24.35 4.00
CA ALA A 357 13.26 -25.76 4.09
C ALA A 357 11.87 -25.99 3.50
N ARG A 358 11.72 -27.04 2.69
CA ARG A 358 10.49 -27.29 1.95
C ARG A 358 10.24 -28.78 1.77
N THR A 359 8.99 -29.18 1.94
CA THR A 359 8.54 -30.56 1.76
C THR A 359 7.67 -30.66 0.53
N ALA A 360 7.94 -31.67 -0.32
CA ALA A 360 7.16 -31.92 -1.51
C ALA A 360 5.76 -32.45 -1.14
N ILE A 361 4.73 -31.85 -1.73
CA ILE A 361 3.33 -32.20 -1.56
C ILE A 361 2.87 -32.92 -2.82
N ALA A 362 2.44 -34.17 -2.68
CA ALA A 362 1.88 -34.94 -3.78
C ALA A 362 0.44 -34.49 -4.07
N VAL A 363 0.17 -34.24 -5.35
CA VAL A 363 -1.14 -33.84 -5.87
C VAL A 363 -1.58 -34.87 -6.91
N THR A 364 -2.82 -35.35 -6.78
CA THR A 364 -3.44 -36.26 -7.75
C THR A 364 -4.56 -35.56 -8.51
N ALA A 365 -4.77 -35.92 -9.77
CA ALA A 365 -5.89 -35.42 -10.55
C ALA A 365 -7.23 -35.88 -9.92
N GLY A 366 -8.18 -34.97 -9.77
CA GLY A 366 -9.43 -35.22 -9.04
C GLY A 366 -9.29 -35.24 -7.51
N GLY A 367 -8.06 -35.17 -7.01
CA GLY A 367 -7.73 -35.29 -5.59
C GLY A 367 -7.71 -33.96 -4.84
N THR A 368 -7.89 -34.06 -3.53
CA THR A 368 -7.67 -32.97 -2.59
C THR A 368 -6.59 -33.38 -1.62
N THR A 369 -5.50 -32.61 -1.57
CA THR A 369 -4.48 -32.74 -0.53
C THR A 369 -4.77 -31.69 0.54
N SER A 370 -5.31 -32.13 1.67
CA SER A 370 -5.74 -31.27 2.79
C SER A 370 -4.82 -31.34 3.99
N GLY A 371 -4.96 -30.37 4.90
CA GLY A 371 -4.18 -30.32 6.14
C GLY A 371 -2.76 -29.83 5.95
N ILE A 372 -2.48 -29.15 4.83
CA ILE A 372 -1.21 -28.48 4.59
C ILE A 372 -1.31 -27.12 5.29
N ASN A 373 -1.00 -27.04 6.58
CA ASN A 373 -1.12 -25.78 7.32
C ASN A 373 0.27 -25.14 7.43
N LEU A 374 0.37 -23.85 7.14
CA LEU A 374 1.59 -23.08 7.36
C LEU A 374 1.50 -22.28 8.66
N ILE A 375 2.62 -22.23 9.38
CA ILE A 375 2.80 -21.38 10.55
C ILE A 375 3.82 -20.32 10.16
N ALA A 376 3.32 -19.12 9.84
CA ALA A 376 4.19 -18.06 9.38
C ALA A 376 5.25 -17.71 10.43
N ASN A 377 6.51 -17.81 10.03
CA ASN A 377 7.67 -17.55 10.84
C ASN A 377 7.58 -16.18 11.53
N LYS A 378 8.08 -16.14 12.77
CA LYS A 378 8.32 -14.87 13.45
C LYS A 378 9.22 -14.04 12.56
N GLN A 379 8.74 -12.88 12.17
CA GLN A 379 9.56 -11.99 11.38
C GLN A 379 10.73 -11.53 12.26
N PRO A 380 12.01 -11.72 11.83
CA PRO A 380 13.10 -11.04 12.48
C PRO A 380 12.86 -9.55 12.27
N ASN A 381 12.37 -8.86 13.29
CA ASN A 381 12.14 -7.41 13.25
C ASN A 381 11.35 -6.90 12.02
N VAL A 382 10.09 -7.30 11.87
CA VAL A 382 9.13 -6.59 11.00
C VAL A 382 7.93 -6.15 11.85
N PRO A 383 7.42 -4.93 11.64
CA PRO A 383 6.81 -4.12 12.69
C PRO A 383 5.42 -4.62 13.07
N ILE A 384 5.22 -4.80 14.38
CA ILE A 384 3.87 -4.76 14.95
C ILE A 384 3.42 -3.32 14.82
N THR A 385 2.38 -3.13 14.02
CA THR A 385 1.82 -1.88 13.47
C THR A 385 1.17 -0.92 14.48
N ASN A 386 1.53 -1.00 15.75
CA ASN A 386 1.18 0.02 16.73
C ASN A 386 2.40 0.86 17.09
N ILE A 387 2.89 1.60 16.10
CA ILE A 387 3.91 2.63 16.31
C ILE A 387 3.16 3.94 16.55
N LEU A 388 3.20 4.45 17.78
CA LEU A 388 3.06 5.88 18.01
C LEU A 388 4.33 6.54 17.46
N GLN A 389 4.28 7.03 16.22
CA GLN A 389 5.31 7.93 15.69
C GLN A 389 5.02 9.32 16.28
N TYR A 390 5.88 9.78 17.18
CA TYR A 390 5.92 11.20 17.52
C TYR A 390 6.87 11.89 16.54
N HIS A 391 6.32 12.61 15.56
CA HIS A 391 7.02 13.63 14.77
C HIS A 391 6.52 15.03 15.16
N GLY A 392 6.32 15.26 16.47
CA GLY A 392 6.00 16.60 16.96
C GLY A 392 7.28 17.43 17.04
N ALA A 393 7.27 18.61 16.42
CA ALA A 393 8.33 19.60 16.47
C ALA A 393 8.97 19.69 17.87
N LEU A 394 10.29 19.79 17.90
CA LEU A 394 11.07 20.08 19.12
C LEU A 394 10.70 21.48 19.63
N SER A 395 9.58 21.60 20.34
CA SER A 395 9.31 22.74 21.20
C SER A 395 10.08 22.53 22.51
N SER A 396 11.31 23.05 22.50
CA SER A 396 12.06 23.59 23.64
C SER A 396 12.42 22.67 24.83
N VAL A 397 13.70 22.82 25.21
CA VAL A 397 14.36 22.53 26.50
C VAL A 397 15.03 21.15 26.61
N PHE A 398 16.30 21.11 26.19
CA PHE A 398 17.32 20.23 26.74
C PHE A 398 17.90 20.89 27.99
N GLU A 399 17.78 20.25 29.16
CA GLU A 399 18.66 20.49 30.29
C GLU A 399 19.23 19.14 30.74
N LEU A 400 20.54 18.95 30.55
CA LEU A 400 21.29 17.88 31.23
C LEU A 400 21.65 18.41 32.63
N PRO A 401 21.29 17.72 33.73
CA PRO A 401 21.80 18.11 35.03
C PRO A 401 23.31 17.85 35.08
N SER A 402 24.03 18.75 35.75
CA SER A 402 25.49 18.73 35.99
C SER A 402 25.99 17.57 36.86
N SER A 403 25.26 16.46 36.96
CA SER A 403 25.58 15.35 37.86
C SER A 403 25.36 13.95 37.31
N PHE A 404 25.13 13.77 36.01
CA PHE A 404 25.32 12.47 35.37
C PHE A 404 26.69 12.48 34.69
N GLY A 405 27.62 11.64 35.18
CA GLY A 405 28.97 11.54 34.63
C GLY A 405 28.98 11.31 33.11
N ASP A 406 30.12 11.64 32.50
CA ASP A 406 30.37 11.94 31.07
C ASP A 406 29.97 10.89 30.01
N LYS A 407 29.22 9.84 30.38
CA LYS A 407 28.86 8.69 29.54
C LYS A 407 27.37 8.35 29.52
N ARG A 408 26.50 9.27 29.94
CA ARG A 408 25.04 9.05 29.97
C ARG A 408 24.26 9.99 29.07
N TYR A 409 23.30 9.45 28.33
CA TYR A 409 22.36 10.18 27.48
C TYR A 409 20.94 9.77 27.83
N ALA A 410 19.98 10.68 27.74
CA ALA A 410 18.57 10.36 27.99
C ALA A 410 17.66 10.97 26.92
N VAL A 411 16.67 10.19 26.47
CA VAL A 411 15.63 10.62 25.53
C VAL A 411 14.27 10.44 26.17
N ARG A 412 13.48 11.52 26.21
CA ARG A 412 12.14 11.51 26.79
C ARG A 412 11.13 10.93 25.80
N PHE A 413 10.18 10.14 26.28
CA PHE A 413 8.96 9.75 25.56
C PHE A 413 7.72 9.89 26.44
N THR A 414 6.56 10.06 25.82
CA THR A 414 5.27 10.21 26.52
C THR A 414 4.23 9.35 25.81
N PRO A 415 3.75 8.25 26.41
CA PRO A 415 2.74 7.39 25.80
C PRO A 415 1.41 8.13 25.61
N GLY A 416 0.74 7.93 24.48
CA GLY A 416 -0.63 8.43 24.27
C GLY A 416 -1.72 7.58 24.94
N ALA A 417 -1.38 6.37 25.36
CA ALA A 417 -2.27 5.42 26.01
C ALA A 417 -1.51 4.60 27.07
N ASN A 418 -2.25 3.98 27.99
CA ASN A 418 -1.69 3.03 28.95
C ASN A 418 -1.24 1.77 28.19
N GLY A 419 -0.08 1.24 28.53
CA GLY A 419 0.46 0.08 27.84
C GLY A 419 1.66 -0.53 28.52
N LYS A 420 2.26 -1.50 27.85
CA LYS A 420 3.47 -2.21 28.28
C LYS A 420 4.63 -1.83 27.38
N LEU A 421 5.70 -1.30 27.94
CA LEU A 421 6.91 -1.04 27.16
C LEU A 421 7.54 -2.37 26.76
N LEU A 422 7.69 -2.57 25.45
CA LEU A 422 8.29 -3.77 24.86
C LEU A 422 9.78 -3.58 24.64
N ARG A 423 10.20 -2.48 24.03
CA ARG A 423 11.61 -2.26 23.67
C ARG A 423 11.93 -0.79 23.44
N ALA A 424 13.21 -0.45 23.49
CA ALA A 424 13.74 0.80 22.97
C ALA A 424 14.57 0.52 21.71
N GLU A 425 14.36 1.33 20.67
CA GLU A 425 15.09 1.22 19.41
C GLU A 425 15.94 2.46 19.22
N TYR A 426 17.18 2.28 18.77
CA TYR A 426 18.15 3.36 18.60
C TYR A 426 19.02 3.13 17.36
N TYR A 427 19.29 4.18 16.60
CA TYR A 427 20.07 4.08 15.37
C TYR A 427 21.53 4.45 15.59
N ILE A 428 22.46 3.64 15.05
CA ILE A 428 23.90 3.89 15.12
C ILE A 428 24.46 4.22 13.73
N ASN A 429 25.31 5.24 13.68
CA ASN A 429 25.86 5.76 12.43
C ASN A 429 26.76 4.70 11.75
N GLY A 430 26.80 4.73 10.42
CA GLY A 430 27.73 3.96 9.59
C GLY A 430 29.19 4.40 9.68
N SER A 431 29.51 5.51 10.36
CA SER A 431 30.88 6.00 10.50
C SER A 431 31.82 4.94 11.09
N ALA A 432 33.06 4.89 10.61
CA ALA A 432 34.09 4.00 11.14
C ALA A 432 34.24 4.16 12.66
N ASP A 433 34.17 5.39 13.15
CA ASP A 433 34.33 5.76 14.56
C ASP A 433 33.00 5.81 15.34
N ALA A 434 31.90 5.30 14.75
CA ALA A 434 30.58 5.34 15.40
C ALA A 434 30.51 4.47 16.66
N ILE A 435 31.40 3.51 16.80
CA ILE A 435 31.58 2.69 18.00
C ILE A 435 33.08 2.51 18.14
N ASP A 436 33.63 3.00 19.25
CA ASP A 436 35.04 2.89 19.58
C ASP A 436 35.22 2.18 20.93
N GLY A 437 36.17 1.24 20.98
CA GLY A 437 36.45 0.41 22.13
C GLY A 437 35.70 -0.93 22.20
N THR A 438 35.75 -1.57 23.36
CA THR A 438 35.21 -2.93 23.61
C THR A 438 34.13 -2.98 24.68
N GLY A 439 33.65 -1.80 25.09
CA GLY A 439 32.63 -1.64 26.11
C GLY A 439 31.25 -2.16 25.71
N SER A 440 30.25 -1.75 26.48
CA SER A 440 28.86 -2.11 26.28
C SER A 440 27.98 -0.88 26.40
N LEU A 441 26.84 -0.89 25.70
CA LEU A 441 25.78 0.08 25.88
C LEU A 441 24.76 -0.49 26.86
N LYS A 442 24.61 0.16 28.01
CA LYS A 442 23.56 -0.14 28.96
C LYS A 442 22.37 0.80 28.70
N VAL A 443 21.20 0.22 28.46
CA VAL A 443 19.96 0.92 28.19
C VAL A 443 19.00 0.68 29.33
N SER A 444 18.48 1.73 29.95
CA SER A 444 17.55 1.66 31.08
C SER A 444 16.35 2.58 30.85
N ILE A 445 15.25 2.28 31.51
CA ILE A 445 14.02 3.06 31.41
C ILE A 445 13.80 3.74 32.75
N HIS A 446 13.50 5.02 32.74
CA HIS A 446 13.30 5.82 33.95
C HIS A 446 11.96 6.54 33.88
N ASN A 447 11.31 6.72 35.04
CA ASN A 447 10.15 7.63 35.14
C ASN A 447 10.60 9.10 35.11
N ASN A 448 9.66 10.03 35.08
CA ASN A 448 9.95 11.46 35.29
C ASN A 448 9.69 11.84 36.75
N THR A 449 10.67 12.45 37.42
CA THR A 449 10.59 12.77 38.86
C THR A 449 9.74 14.00 39.17
N SER A 450 9.61 14.97 38.24
CA SER A 450 9.07 16.30 38.58
C SER A 450 7.62 16.56 38.17
N GLY A 451 6.99 15.67 37.40
CA GLY A 451 5.61 15.86 36.91
C GLY A 451 5.39 17.11 36.03
N SER A 452 6.44 17.85 35.69
CA SER A 452 6.41 19.07 34.89
C SER A 452 7.09 18.88 33.51
N LEU A 453 6.72 19.73 32.55
CA LEU A 453 7.41 19.88 31.27
C LEU A 453 8.85 20.36 31.57
N GLY A 454 9.82 19.44 31.56
CA GLY A 454 11.25 19.73 31.79
C GLY A 454 11.97 18.86 32.84
N GLY A 455 11.31 17.84 33.42
CA GLY A 455 11.93 17.02 34.47
C GLY A 455 13.05 16.08 34.01
N ILE A 456 14.03 15.86 34.90
CA ILE A 456 15.16 14.93 34.72
C ILE A 456 14.73 13.45 34.82
N PRO A 457 15.48 12.50 34.22
CA PRO A 457 15.27 11.06 34.41
C PRO A 457 15.24 10.71 35.91
N GLY A 458 14.14 10.13 36.36
CA GLY A 458 13.91 9.75 37.74
C GLY A 458 14.38 8.35 38.07
N THR A 459 13.57 7.64 38.85
CA THR A 459 13.86 6.26 39.25
C THR A 459 13.82 5.33 38.04
N GLN A 460 14.84 4.48 37.91
CA GLN A 460 14.84 3.40 36.93
C GLN A 460 13.65 2.47 37.20
N ILE A 461 12.90 2.13 36.16
CA ILE A 461 11.87 1.11 36.18
C ILE A 461 12.38 -0.12 35.41
N GLY A 462 12.22 -1.29 36.02
CA GLY A 462 12.75 -2.53 35.46
C GLY A 462 14.28 -2.66 35.56
N ASN A 463 14.77 -3.74 34.96
CA ASN A 463 16.19 -4.03 34.78
C ASN A 463 16.71 -3.39 33.49
N ALA A 464 17.92 -2.84 33.55
CA ALA A 464 18.60 -2.33 32.37
C ALA A 464 19.00 -3.50 31.43
N VAL A 465 19.01 -3.23 30.13
CA VAL A 465 19.51 -4.12 29.09
C VAL A 465 20.94 -3.70 28.75
N THR A 466 21.90 -4.61 28.84
CA THR A 466 23.31 -4.32 28.49
C THR A 466 23.69 -5.06 27.22
N ILE A 467 24.13 -4.31 26.22
CA ILE A 467 24.42 -4.79 24.88
C ILE A 467 25.92 -4.53 24.61
N PRO A 468 26.75 -5.57 24.48
CA PRO A 468 28.15 -5.41 24.08
C PRO A 468 28.27 -4.66 22.77
N PHE A 469 29.27 -3.78 22.64
CA PHE A 469 29.53 -3.05 21.40
C PHE A 469 29.72 -3.97 20.19
N SER A 470 30.24 -5.18 20.41
CA SER A 470 30.37 -6.23 19.38
C SER A 470 29.03 -6.76 18.83
N GLN A 471 27.92 -6.53 19.52
CA GLN A 471 26.57 -6.93 19.10
C GLN A 471 25.78 -5.75 18.49
N ILE A 472 26.33 -4.54 18.51
CA ILE A 472 25.68 -3.35 17.97
C ILE A 472 26.09 -3.20 16.50
N THR A 473 25.10 -3.14 15.62
CA THR A 473 25.30 -3.00 14.18
C THR A 473 25.19 -1.54 13.76
N LYS A 474 26.16 -1.08 12.96
CA LYS A 474 26.21 0.28 12.39
C LYS A 474 25.26 0.39 11.19
N SER A 475 24.86 1.61 10.82
CA SER A 475 23.93 1.91 9.71
C SER A 475 22.55 1.26 9.84
N THR A 476 22.11 0.95 11.06
CA THR A 476 20.80 0.33 11.31
C THR A 476 20.25 0.64 12.70
N TYR A 477 18.97 0.34 12.91
CA TYR A 477 18.35 0.33 14.23
C TYR A 477 18.80 -0.89 15.02
N ASN A 478 19.15 -0.63 16.28
CA ASN A 478 19.47 -1.62 17.29
C ASN A 478 18.38 -1.62 18.35
N ILE A 479 18.27 -2.72 19.10
CA ILE A 479 17.16 -2.97 20.03
C ILE A 479 17.69 -3.23 21.43
N ALA A 480 17.14 -2.51 22.41
CA ALA A 480 17.14 -2.90 23.81
C ALA A 480 15.77 -3.48 24.17
N ASP A 481 15.73 -4.80 24.39
CA ASP A 481 14.49 -5.55 24.62
C ASP A 481 14.09 -5.58 26.10
N PHE A 482 12.91 -5.04 26.40
CA PHE A 482 12.30 -5.01 27.73
C PHE A 482 11.04 -5.88 27.83
N SER A 483 10.68 -6.63 26.78
CA SER A 483 9.39 -7.31 26.64
C SER A 483 9.16 -8.36 27.73
N GLY A 484 10.22 -9.04 28.18
CA GLY A 484 10.19 -9.99 29.29
C GLY A 484 9.98 -9.38 30.68
N GLN A 485 9.99 -8.05 30.80
CA GLN A 485 9.95 -7.37 32.10
C GLN A 485 8.57 -6.79 32.47
N ASN A 486 7.57 -6.87 31.57
CA ASN A 486 6.20 -6.40 31.78
C ASN A 486 6.11 -4.94 32.30
N LEU A 487 6.97 -4.05 31.80
CA LEU A 487 7.08 -2.66 32.27
C LEU A 487 5.83 -1.86 31.88
N GLN A 488 5.08 -1.37 32.88
CA GLN A 488 3.89 -0.56 32.62
C GLN A 488 4.26 0.89 32.35
N VAL A 489 3.68 1.45 31.29
CA VAL A 489 3.76 2.87 30.94
C VAL A 489 2.36 3.45 30.89
N THR A 490 2.22 4.67 31.39
CA THR A 490 0.92 5.33 31.58
C THR A 490 0.73 6.43 30.55
N ALA A 491 -0.48 6.57 30.03
CA ALA A 491 -0.87 7.63 29.12
C ALA A 491 -0.54 9.01 29.71
N ASN A 492 0.01 9.89 28.88
CA ASN A 492 0.37 11.27 29.22
C ASN A 492 1.39 11.43 30.36
N VAL A 493 2.08 10.35 30.75
CA VAL A 493 3.18 10.39 31.73
C VAL A 493 4.51 10.37 30.98
N HIS A 494 5.44 11.22 31.41
CA HIS A 494 6.78 11.27 30.82
C HIS A 494 7.67 10.15 31.36
N PHE A 495 8.36 9.48 30.45
CA PHE A 495 9.39 8.48 30.72
C PHE A 495 10.66 8.82 29.95
N HIS A 496 11.77 8.18 30.30
CA HIS A 496 13.06 8.39 29.67
C HIS A 496 13.70 7.05 29.31
N VAL A 497 14.23 6.96 28.09
CA VAL A 497 15.22 5.95 27.70
C VAL A 497 16.58 6.52 28.01
N VAL A 498 17.33 5.87 28.90
CA VAL A 498 18.67 6.29 29.32
C VAL A 498 19.68 5.33 28.76
N PHE A 499 20.73 5.87 28.15
CA PHE A 499 21.87 5.16 27.61
C PHE A 499 23.10 5.46 28.46
N GLU A 500 23.84 4.44 28.83
CA GLU A 500 25.07 4.52 29.61
C GLU A 500 26.15 3.69 28.92
N VAL A 501 27.29 4.30 28.56
CA VAL A 501 28.44 3.53 28.08
C VAL A 501 29.17 2.94 29.29
N VAL A 502 29.24 1.61 29.32
CA VAL A 502 29.90 0.83 30.37
C VAL A 502 31.17 0.22 29.79
N GLY A 503 32.32 0.66 30.29
CA GLY A 503 33.61 0.19 29.80
C GLY A 503 34.75 1.15 30.14
N ALA A 504 35.81 1.13 29.34
CA ALA A 504 36.98 2.00 29.52
C ALA A 504 36.60 3.47 29.32
N ALA A 505 37.39 4.38 29.88
CA ALA A 505 37.17 5.82 29.74
C ALA A 505 37.17 6.28 28.27
N THR A 506 37.91 5.59 27.40
CA THR A 506 37.99 5.85 25.96
C THR A 506 36.82 5.29 25.15
N ASP A 507 36.04 4.36 25.70
CA ASP A 507 34.93 3.75 24.97
C ASP A 507 33.85 4.78 24.64
N SER A 508 33.40 4.79 23.38
CA SER A 508 32.42 5.75 22.88
C SER A 508 31.46 5.13 21.85
N ILE A 509 30.28 5.72 21.73
CA ILE A 509 29.27 5.33 20.75
C ILE A 509 28.54 6.57 20.23
N GLN A 510 28.33 6.62 18.92
CA GLN A 510 27.72 7.74 18.20
C GLN A 510 26.35 7.37 17.65
N PHE A 511 25.33 8.11 18.08
CA PHE A 511 23.97 8.04 17.52
C PHE A 511 23.86 8.92 16.27
N VAL A 512 22.91 8.63 15.37
CA VAL A 512 22.68 9.42 14.14
C VAL A 512 21.78 10.62 14.37
N SER A 513 22.16 11.75 13.74
CA SER A 513 21.30 12.88 13.41
C SER A 513 20.50 12.61 12.13
N ASP A 514 19.18 12.63 12.20
CA ASP A 514 18.36 12.99 11.05
C ASP A 514 18.28 14.53 11.02
N ASP A 515 18.94 15.15 10.04
CA ASP A 515 18.82 16.59 9.80
C ASP A 515 17.87 16.92 8.66
N GLY A 516 17.11 15.93 8.14
CA GLY A 516 16.01 16.18 7.22
C GLY A 516 16.38 17.16 6.11
N SER A 517 17.46 16.89 5.37
CA SER A 517 17.93 17.62 4.18
C SER A 517 18.46 19.05 4.41
N SER A 518 19.56 19.41 3.75
CA SER A 518 20.03 20.79 3.63
C SER A 518 19.10 21.61 2.71
N PRO A 519 18.45 22.70 3.17
CA PRO A 519 18.19 23.85 2.33
C PRO A 519 19.44 24.75 2.42
N THR A 520 20.06 25.09 1.31
CA THR A 520 21.27 25.92 1.33
C THR A 520 21.02 27.25 2.05
N ASN A 521 21.73 27.40 3.17
CA ASN A 521 22.00 28.60 3.94
C ASN A 521 21.00 29.00 5.05
N ARG A 522 21.58 29.10 6.26
CA ARG A 522 20.97 29.19 7.58
C ARG A 522 20.34 30.57 7.83
N SER A 523 19.34 30.65 8.71
CA SER A 523 19.46 31.35 10.02
C SER A 523 18.11 31.62 10.70
N SER A 524 18.12 31.37 12.01
CA SER A 524 17.27 31.95 13.07
C SER A 524 15.82 31.45 13.25
N SER A 525 15.61 30.79 14.39
CA SER A 525 14.62 31.29 15.35
C SER A 525 15.36 31.70 16.62
N TYR A 526 15.63 32.99 16.70
CA TYR A 526 15.99 33.72 17.91
C TYR A 526 14.74 33.74 18.81
N PHE A 527 14.88 33.50 20.11
CA PHE A 527 14.12 34.24 21.12
C PHE A 527 15.15 35.10 21.85
N ASP A 528 15.06 36.41 21.66
CA ASP A 528 15.70 37.40 22.53
C ASP A 528 14.62 38.22 23.22
N GLY A 529 14.91 38.60 24.45
CA GLY A 529 14.00 39.33 25.31
C GLY A 529 14.33 39.30 26.80
N GLY A 530 15.61 39.50 27.17
CA GLY A 530 15.91 40.22 28.41
C GLY A 530 16.36 39.40 29.62
N SER A 531 17.61 39.68 30.02
CA SER A 531 18.29 39.33 31.29
C SER A 531 18.68 37.86 31.53
N GLY A 532 19.70 37.42 30.79
CA GLY A 532 20.94 36.93 31.39
C GLY A 532 20.95 35.54 32.03
N MET A 533 21.36 34.52 31.26
CA MET A 533 22.65 33.81 31.40
C MET A 533 22.77 32.76 30.28
N ALA A 534 23.97 32.70 29.68
CA ALA A 534 24.29 32.06 28.41
C ALA A 534 24.64 30.56 28.53
N TRP A 535 24.13 29.79 27.56
CA TRP A 535 24.75 28.68 26.81
C TRP A 535 25.85 27.82 27.46
N PHE A 536 25.60 26.50 27.56
CA PHE A 536 26.63 25.47 27.43
C PHE A 536 26.54 24.83 26.04
N ASN A 537 27.48 25.19 25.16
CA ASN A 537 27.84 24.39 24.00
C ASN A 537 28.56 23.13 24.50
N LEU A 538 28.23 21.96 23.94
CA LEU A 538 29.13 20.81 23.96
C LEU A 538 30.30 21.11 22.98
N MET A 539 31.37 21.72 23.50
CA MET A 539 32.73 21.75 22.93
C MET A 539 33.74 21.89 24.09
N GLU A 540 34.93 21.28 24.22
CA GLU A 540 35.75 20.28 23.48
C GLU A 540 37.07 20.06 24.31
N PRO A 541 37.99 19.11 23.97
CA PRO A 541 39.03 19.34 22.95
C PRO A 541 39.13 18.15 21.97
N SER A 542 39.20 18.26 20.64
CA SER A 542 39.36 19.38 19.72
C SER A 542 39.08 18.85 18.27
N ASN A 543 37.90 18.29 17.96
CA ASN A 543 37.48 17.90 16.59
C ASN A 543 35.95 17.74 16.30
N PHE A 544 35.02 17.94 17.22
CA PHE A 544 33.59 17.64 17.03
C PHE A 544 32.70 18.89 16.99
N ASN A 545 32.67 19.53 15.82
CA ASN A 545 31.85 20.70 15.54
C ASN A 545 30.56 20.33 14.78
N LYS A 546 29.71 19.45 15.34
CA LYS A 546 28.38 19.10 14.79
C LYS A 546 27.38 18.82 15.92
N GLY A 547 26.26 19.57 15.94
CA GLY A 547 25.14 19.29 16.84
C GLY A 547 24.47 17.96 16.49
N TYR A 548 24.27 17.10 17.48
CA TYR A 548 23.65 15.80 17.31
C TYR A 548 22.18 15.84 17.76
N ASN A 549 21.27 15.43 16.88
CA ASN A 549 19.93 14.96 17.25
C ASN A 549 20.00 13.44 17.45
N LEU A 550 19.33 12.86 18.45
CA LEU A 550 19.30 11.42 18.69
C LEU A 550 18.05 10.78 18.05
N ALA A 551 18.24 9.76 17.20
CA ALA A 551 17.16 8.90 16.71
C ALA A 551 16.90 7.72 17.67
N VAL A 552 15.99 7.89 18.62
CA VAL A 552 15.57 6.89 19.60
C VAL A 552 14.05 6.84 19.70
N ARG A 553 13.46 5.63 19.75
CA ARG A 553 12.02 5.45 20.00
C ARG A 553 11.74 4.36 21.02
N ALA A 554 10.64 4.51 21.77
CA ALA A 554 10.10 3.51 22.69
C ALA A 554 8.90 2.81 22.05
N VAL A 555 8.84 1.48 22.14
CA VAL A 555 7.76 0.66 21.57
C VAL A 555 6.88 0.12 22.70
N ILE A 556 5.57 0.36 22.61
CA ILE A 556 4.61 0.10 23.68
C ILE A 556 3.45 -0.73 23.15
N ASP A 557 3.08 -1.80 23.86
CA ASP A 557 1.89 -2.62 23.64
C ASP A 557 0.69 -2.03 24.40
N ILE A 558 -0.44 -1.81 23.72
CA ILE A 558 -1.63 -1.15 24.30
C ILE A 558 -2.81 -2.14 24.29
N PRO A 559 -3.30 -2.58 25.47
CA PRO A 559 -4.46 -3.47 25.55
C PRO A 559 -5.75 -2.77 25.09
N ASN A 560 -6.50 -3.39 24.16
CA ASN A 560 -7.82 -2.94 23.65
C ASN A 560 -7.84 -1.63 22.84
N GLY A 561 -6.85 -1.40 21.97
CA GLY A 561 -6.69 -0.14 21.23
C GLY A 561 -7.83 0.25 20.29
N VAL A 562 -8.79 1.03 20.80
CA VAL A 562 -9.43 2.09 20.00
C VAL A 562 -8.34 3.12 19.71
N VAL A 563 -7.78 3.09 18.50
CA VAL A 563 -6.73 4.02 18.08
C VAL A 563 -7.39 5.28 17.50
N ARG A 564 -7.16 6.42 18.16
CA ARG A 564 -7.17 7.72 17.48
C ARG A 564 -5.88 7.79 16.66
N HIS A 565 -5.98 7.74 15.34
CA HIS A 565 -4.86 7.93 14.43
C HIS A 565 -4.45 9.41 14.44
N GLU A 566 -3.21 9.74 14.81
CA GLU A 566 -2.62 11.02 14.39
C GLU A 566 -2.32 10.93 12.88
N GLY A 567 -3.00 11.80 12.12
CA GLY A 567 -3.17 11.73 10.67
C GLY A 567 -4.64 11.86 10.27
N VAL A 568 -5.54 11.44 11.16
CA VAL A 568 -6.93 11.89 11.14
C VAL A 568 -7.01 13.12 12.05
N PRO A 569 -7.35 14.30 11.51
CA PRO A 569 -7.55 15.48 12.34
C PRO A 569 -8.48 15.14 13.50
N SER A 570 -8.07 15.43 14.74
CA SER A 570 -8.91 15.12 15.90
C SER A 570 -10.19 15.98 15.95
N ALA A 571 -10.21 17.07 15.16
CA ALA A 571 -11.30 17.99 14.99
C ALA A 571 -11.37 18.52 13.56
N PHE A 572 -12.54 19.04 13.20
CA PHE A 572 -12.72 19.81 11.98
C PHE A 572 -12.07 21.18 12.12
N GLU A 573 -11.14 21.52 11.23
CA GLU A 573 -10.36 22.75 11.31
C GLU A 573 -10.27 23.45 9.96
N LEU A 574 -10.27 24.80 9.99
CA LEU A 574 -9.96 25.65 8.84
C LEU A 574 -8.74 26.50 9.20
N ARG A 575 -7.65 26.32 8.45
CA ARG A 575 -6.38 27.03 8.65
C ARG A 575 -6.41 28.38 7.93
N GLN A 576 -5.49 29.26 8.34
CA GLN A 576 -5.30 30.52 7.64
C GLN A 576 -4.82 30.24 6.21
N ASN A 577 -5.41 30.92 5.23
CA ASN A 577 -4.97 30.82 3.84
C ASN A 577 -3.52 31.32 3.70
N TYR A 578 -2.73 30.72 2.81
CA TYR A 578 -1.36 31.15 2.55
C TYR A 578 -1.09 31.22 1.03
N PRO A 579 -0.47 32.30 0.53
CA PRO A 579 -0.14 33.55 1.26
C PRO A 579 -1.38 34.31 1.76
N ASN A 580 -1.25 35.14 2.80
CA ASN A 580 -2.25 36.13 3.22
C ASN A 580 -1.53 37.36 3.83
N PRO A 581 -1.55 38.55 3.21
CA PRO A 581 -2.29 38.90 2.00
C PRO A 581 -1.86 38.09 0.76
N PHE A 582 -2.75 37.95 -0.23
CA PHE A 582 -2.49 37.17 -1.45
C PHE A 582 -2.66 38.01 -2.72
N ASN A 583 -1.96 37.63 -3.80
CA ASN A 583 -2.02 38.28 -5.12
C ASN A 583 -1.68 37.32 -6.28
N PRO A 584 -2.61 37.03 -7.20
CA PRO A 584 -4.04 36.94 -6.99
C PRO A 584 -4.47 35.58 -6.41
N SER A 585 -3.54 34.64 -6.20
CA SER A 585 -3.85 33.27 -5.74
C SER A 585 -3.42 32.99 -4.31
N THR A 586 -4.18 32.13 -3.63
CA THR A 586 -3.88 31.64 -2.28
C THR A 586 -4.35 30.21 -2.12
N THR A 587 -3.81 29.49 -1.13
CA THR A 587 -4.25 28.13 -0.79
C THR A 587 -4.95 28.15 0.56
N VAL A 588 -6.16 27.59 0.61
CA VAL A 588 -6.95 27.36 1.82
C VAL A 588 -6.76 25.92 2.26
N SER A 589 -6.23 25.70 3.45
CA SER A 589 -6.04 24.35 4.02
C SER A 589 -7.06 24.07 5.12
N PHE A 590 -7.60 22.86 5.18
CA PHE A 590 -8.61 22.45 6.16
C PHE A 590 -8.50 20.96 6.50
N ALA A 591 -9.07 20.56 7.62
CA ALA A 591 -8.89 19.26 8.25
C ALA A 591 -10.28 18.64 8.54
N VAL A 592 -10.47 17.38 8.15
CA VAL A 592 -11.75 16.65 8.25
C VAL A 592 -11.56 15.44 9.18
N PRO A 593 -12.26 15.37 10.33
CA PRO A 593 -11.99 14.37 11.36
C PRO A 593 -12.70 13.02 11.15
N ALA A 594 -13.71 13.00 10.29
CA ALA A 594 -14.53 11.82 9.98
C ALA A 594 -15.18 12.03 8.61
N GLU A 595 -15.50 10.93 7.92
CA GLU A 595 -16.20 11.00 6.63
C GLU A 595 -17.49 11.83 6.75
N GLY A 596 -17.72 12.75 5.81
CA GLY A 596 -18.95 13.53 5.74
C GLY A 596 -19.00 14.53 4.60
N LEU A 597 -20.15 15.17 4.42
CA LEU A 597 -20.28 16.29 3.48
C LEU A 597 -19.51 17.50 4.01
N VAL A 598 -18.57 18.01 3.21
CA VAL A 598 -17.73 19.17 3.51
C VAL A 598 -17.97 20.24 2.46
N THR A 599 -18.25 21.48 2.92
CA THR A 599 -18.38 22.64 2.05
C THR A 599 -17.37 23.71 2.42
N VAL A 600 -16.57 24.20 1.47
CA VAL A 600 -15.66 25.33 1.64
C VAL A 600 -16.03 26.41 0.63
N LYS A 601 -16.41 27.59 1.12
CA LYS A 601 -16.95 28.70 0.32
C LYS A 601 -16.26 30.01 0.68
N VAL A 602 -16.13 30.90 -0.30
CA VAL A 602 -15.57 32.25 -0.15
C VAL A 602 -16.69 33.27 -0.31
N TYR A 603 -16.71 34.27 0.58
CA TYR A 603 -17.69 35.35 0.63
C TYR A 603 -17.02 36.72 0.56
N SER A 604 -17.71 37.70 -0.02
CA SER A 604 -17.33 39.12 0.00
C SER A 604 -17.53 39.73 1.40
N SER A 605 -17.06 40.97 1.61
CA SER A 605 -17.30 41.72 2.85
C SER A 605 -18.77 42.04 3.13
N LEU A 606 -19.63 41.94 2.11
CA LEU A 606 -21.09 42.10 2.21
C LEU A 606 -21.81 40.77 2.48
N GLY A 607 -21.07 39.65 2.55
CA GLY A 607 -21.63 38.32 2.77
C GLY A 607 -22.13 37.61 1.51
N GLU A 608 -21.85 38.13 0.32
CA GLU A 608 -22.20 37.48 -0.95
C GLU A 608 -21.23 36.33 -1.24
N GLU A 609 -21.72 35.14 -1.59
CA GLU A 609 -20.88 34.02 -2.01
C GLU A 609 -20.20 34.35 -3.35
N VAL A 610 -18.87 34.36 -3.37
CA VAL A 610 -18.07 34.68 -4.58
C VAL A 610 -17.42 33.44 -5.19
N ALA A 611 -17.25 32.35 -4.43
CA ALA A 611 -16.77 31.06 -4.94
C ALA A 611 -17.13 29.91 -3.98
N THR A 612 -17.41 28.73 -4.55
CA THR A 612 -17.38 27.46 -3.80
C THR A 612 -16.09 26.73 -4.19
N LEU A 613 -15.21 26.51 -3.22
CA LEU A 613 -13.94 25.79 -3.40
C LEU A 613 -14.12 24.28 -3.29
N VAL A 614 -15.01 23.85 -2.38
CA VAL A 614 -15.30 22.44 -2.10
C VAL A 614 -16.78 22.29 -1.75
N ASN A 615 -17.45 21.28 -2.29
CA ASN A 615 -18.80 20.86 -1.92
C ASN A 615 -18.92 19.36 -2.20
N ASP A 616 -18.27 18.54 -1.38
CA ASP A 616 -18.10 17.12 -1.65
C ASP A 616 -18.13 16.28 -0.37
N ARG A 617 -18.40 14.98 -0.51
CA ARG A 617 -18.34 14.02 0.57
C ARG A 617 -16.91 13.53 0.73
N MET A 618 -16.21 14.06 1.73
CA MET A 618 -14.79 13.84 1.93
C MET A 618 -14.55 12.82 3.05
N GLN A 619 -13.47 12.04 2.91
CA GLN A 619 -12.98 11.13 3.94
C GLN A 619 -12.28 11.90 5.07
N ALA A 620 -11.96 11.21 6.17
CA ALA A 620 -11.15 11.79 7.22
C ALA A 620 -9.72 12.07 6.69
N GLY A 621 -9.21 13.29 6.86
CA GLY A 621 -7.91 13.69 6.33
C GLY A 621 -7.69 15.20 6.28
N GLU A 622 -6.51 15.61 5.82
CA GLU A 622 -6.17 17.01 5.56
C GLU A 622 -6.25 17.32 4.06
N TYR A 623 -6.77 18.50 3.73
CA TYR A 623 -7.05 18.90 2.37
C TYR A 623 -6.64 20.36 2.15
N SER A 624 -6.41 20.71 0.89
CA SER A 624 -6.17 22.07 0.46
C SER A 624 -6.94 22.39 -0.81
N ALA A 625 -7.40 23.63 -0.94
CA ALA A 625 -8.08 24.14 -2.11
C ALA A 625 -7.45 25.46 -2.54
N SER A 626 -7.14 25.59 -3.82
CA SER A 626 -6.63 26.83 -4.40
C SER A 626 -7.77 27.82 -4.64
N PHE A 627 -7.53 29.10 -4.38
CA PHE A 627 -8.45 30.18 -4.67
C PHE A 627 -7.74 31.24 -5.50
N ASP A 628 -8.33 31.59 -6.65
CA ASP A 628 -7.87 32.65 -7.54
C ASP A 628 -8.83 33.85 -7.48
N GLY A 629 -8.30 34.97 -6.95
CA GLY A 629 -8.99 36.24 -6.82
C GLY A 629 -8.77 37.22 -7.98
N ALA A 630 -8.20 36.79 -9.11
CA ALA A 630 -7.82 37.70 -10.20
C ALA A 630 -8.98 38.59 -10.70
N ARG A 631 -10.20 38.05 -10.70
CA ARG A 631 -11.43 38.76 -11.14
C ARG A 631 -12.15 39.52 -10.03
N LEU A 632 -11.59 39.57 -8.82
CA LEU A 632 -12.19 40.21 -7.66
C LEU A 632 -11.46 41.53 -7.32
N ALA A 633 -12.11 42.46 -6.62
CA ALA A 633 -11.48 43.71 -6.18
C ALA A 633 -10.54 43.46 -4.99
N SER A 634 -9.47 44.24 -4.86
CA SER A 634 -8.65 44.25 -3.63
C SER A 634 -9.53 44.51 -2.42
N GLY A 635 -9.36 43.76 -1.34
CA GLY A 635 -10.25 43.87 -0.19
C GLY A 635 -10.26 42.63 0.69
N VAL A 636 -11.16 42.66 1.67
CA VAL A 636 -11.35 41.58 2.65
C VAL A 636 -12.38 40.59 2.15
N TYR A 637 -12.03 39.31 2.20
CA TYR A 637 -12.91 38.18 1.91
C TYR A 637 -12.97 37.24 3.12
N LEU A 638 -14.01 36.43 3.21
CA LEU A 638 -14.18 35.41 4.25
C LEU A 638 -14.23 34.03 3.60
N VAL A 639 -13.33 33.13 3.98
CA VAL A 639 -13.48 31.71 3.66
C VAL A 639 -14.17 31.01 4.81
N THR A 640 -15.19 30.22 4.51
CA THR A 640 -16.00 29.48 5.48
C THR A 640 -16.03 28.01 5.10
N ALA A 641 -15.69 27.14 6.04
CA ALA A 641 -15.76 25.70 5.90
C ALA A 641 -16.84 25.13 6.83
N SER A 642 -17.62 24.15 6.35
CA SER A 642 -18.67 23.49 7.11
C SER A 642 -18.62 21.98 6.94
N ALA A 643 -18.72 21.23 8.03
CA ALA A 643 -18.83 19.77 8.04
C ALA A 643 -19.47 19.28 9.35
N ALA A 644 -20.29 18.23 9.28
CA ALA A 644 -20.91 17.56 10.45
C ALA A 644 -21.55 18.54 11.48
N GLY A 645 -22.22 19.60 11.00
CA GLY A 645 -22.88 20.60 11.83
C GLY A 645 -21.96 21.65 12.48
N ARG A 646 -20.66 21.66 12.16
CA ARG A 646 -19.70 22.70 12.58
C ARG A 646 -19.35 23.61 11.41
N THR A 647 -19.24 24.91 11.68
CA THR A 647 -18.87 25.92 10.69
C THR A 647 -17.74 26.80 11.23
N VAL A 648 -16.68 26.99 10.46
CA VAL A 648 -15.49 27.79 10.83
C VAL A 648 -15.17 28.76 9.70
N SER A 649 -14.85 30.02 10.03
CA SER A 649 -14.51 31.05 9.05
C SER A 649 -13.15 31.71 9.32
N ARG A 650 -12.45 32.10 8.25
CA ARG A 650 -11.18 32.83 8.29
C ARG A 650 -11.20 34.04 7.35
N LYS A 651 -10.53 35.11 7.75
CA LYS A 651 -10.38 36.34 6.98
C LYS A 651 -9.23 36.21 5.99
N MET A 652 -9.47 36.53 4.73
CA MET A 652 -8.47 36.62 3.66
C MET A 652 -8.37 38.07 3.17
N LEU A 653 -7.17 38.51 2.81
CA LEU A 653 -6.90 39.85 2.30
C LEU A 653 -6.28 39.75 0.89
N LEU A 654 -7.04 40.15 -0.12
CA LEU A 654 -6.56 40.27 -1.50
C LEU A 654 -5.91 41.63 -1.69
N LEU A 655 -4.64 41.66 -2.08
CA LEU A 655 -3.91 42.86 -2.47
C LEU A 655 -3.50 42.72 -3.93
N LYS A 656 -4.04 43.57 -4.81
CA LYS A 656 -3.58 43.68 -6.20
C LYS A 656 -2.37 44.59 -6.31
#